data_AF-F5RN96-F1
#
_entry.id   AF-F5RN96-F1
#
_cell.length_a   1.000
_cell.length_b   1.000
_cell.length_c   1.000
_cell.angle_alpha   90.00
_cell.angle_beta   90.00
_cell.angle_gamma   90.00
#
_symmetry.space_group_name_H-M   'P 1'
#
loop_
_entity.id
_entity.type
_entity.pdbx_description
1 polymer ?
#
loop_
_entity_poly.entity_id
_entity_poly.type
_entity_poly.pdbx_seq_one_letter_code
_entity_poly.pdbx_strand_id
1 'polypeptide(L)'
;MPNKNTFETPPIKALLEEEVDLSKYWIDPFANRNKIASVTNDLNLEYDTDYHLDALDFLKLFDDSSVDGVLYDPPYSPRQVSECYNDMGYTVTWDTTKASFWGNHKREISRIVKIGGKVITFGWNSGGIGYKYGFEIERILLVPHGGWHNDTICTIEVKTHEGEYRKKSAESKEVKNEGTMITSTDKLLIEKLKTLPIEYWDFKEDDTKEYTHGLHNYPAMMVCPISRNIIRLVKELQPVHALFDPFAGSGTVLVEGMLSGIETVAGNDINPLALLLTKVKTTPIQHDLLVKETDSLLSHISSRRSELSWAIDAIDSYIIDTLGLDVADKKGWGDEAPKYLERFCEEKKLDIKVPDFKNLGYWLRPRVVLELSIIKSEIEKIQDKDVRDFVFIALSESIRFVSNRRNGEFKMFRMPAAKVQTFSPDTFSEFKKILIRNIDKMQDFYEALERENAHPKVSIFRNDACTLTDAPDDTYDLIITSPPYGDSRTTVAYGEYSRLSLQWINLFALTEKEIMRVDRSLMGGKKYRNGFEFALQSPTLRESLDRIKDSDIERAGDVYSFYVDLDASLKSVAMKTRSGGYQFWVVGNRTVKNELLKTDVIITELAPQYGLTPIFTVDRNIPNKVMPSQNSPTNVSGATSSTITMEHIIILRKN
;
A
#
# COMPACT_ATOMS: atom_id res chain seq x y z
N MET A 1 7.75 -22.44 50.35
CA MET A 1 6.61 -22.28 49.43
C MET A 1 6.44 -20.81 49.16
N PRO A 2 6.21 -20.39 47.91
CA PRO A 2 5.99 -18.98 47.58
C PRO A 2 4.80 -18.46 48.40
N ASN A 3 5.03 -17.42 49.21
CA ASN A 3 3.97 -16.73 49.93
C ASN A 3 3.32 -15.73 48.96
N LYS A 4 2.00 -15.55 48.99
CA LYS A 4 1.31 -14.48 48.24
C LYS A 4 1.79 -13.09 48.68
N ASN A 5 2.36 -12.97 49.87
CA ASN A 5 2.99 -11.76 50.38
C ASN A 5 4.52 -11.85 50.21
N THR A 6 5.02 -11.35 49.08
CA THR A 6 6.45 -11.38 48.72
C THR A 6 7.33 -10.81 49.84
N PHE A 7 6.91 -9.70 50.46
CA PHE A 7 7.74 -8.95 51.42
C PHE A 7 7.78 -9.56 52.84
N GLU A 8 6.96 -10.57 53.14
CA GLU A 8 7.02 -11.32 54.41
C GLU A 8 8.06 -12.46 54.38
N THR A 9 8.60 -12.77 53.20
CA THR A 9 9.60 -13.83 53.03
C THR A 9 10.88 -13.41 53.76
N PRO A 10 11.41 -14.17 54.75
CA PRO A 10 12.48 -13.71 55.63
C PRO A 10 13.71 -13.09 54.94
N PRO A 11 14.30 -13.69 53.87
CA PRO A 11 15.41 -13.05 53.15
C PRO A 11 15.02 -11.77 52.41
N ILE A 12 13.79 -11.65 51.92
CA ILE A 12 13.27 -10.44 51.27
C ILE A 12 13.02 -9.36 52.31
N LYS A 13 12.46 -9.72 53.47
CA LYS A 13 12.25 -8.80 54.58
C LYS A 13 13.56 -8.19 55.07
N ALA A 14 14.59 -9.02 55.26
CA ALA A 14 15.93 -8.56 55.65
C ALA A 14 16.54 -7.62 54.59
N LEU A 15 16.33 -7.90 53.30
CA LEU A 15 16.77 -7.02 52.21
C LEU A 15 16.07 -5.66 52.26
N LEU A 16 14.75 -5.64 52.50
CA LEU A 16 13.98 -4.40 52.60
C LEU A 16 14.39 -3.57 53.83
N GLU A 17 14.66 -4.22 54.97
CA GLU A 17 15.17 -3.55 56.18
C GLU A 17 16.56 -2.92 55.97
N GLU A 18 17.37 -3.47 55.06
CA GLU A 18 18.70 -2.95 54.73
C GLU A 18 18.65 -1.79 53.71
N GLU A 19 17.76 -1.87 52.71
CA GLU A 19 17.78 -0.99 51.53
C GLU A 19 16.74 0.15 51.58
N VAL A 20 15.64 -0.03 52.31
CA VAL A 20 14.56 0.96 52.40
C VAL A 20 14.80 1.92 53.56
N ASP A 21 15.19 3.15 53.22
CA ASP A 21 15.30 4.25 54.18
C ASP A 21 13.93 4.90 54.42
N LEU A 22 13.31 4.62 55.57
CA LEU A 22 11.99 5.13 55.95
C LEU A 22 11.94 6.65 56.17
N SER A 23 13.09 7.34 56.22
CA SER A 23 13.12 8.81 56.23
C SER A 23 12.92 9.44 54.85
N LYS A 24 12.98 8.62 53.78
CA LYS A 24 12.83 9.04 52.38
C LYS A 24 11.44 8.69 51.83
N TYR A 25 11.09 9.29 50.71
CA TYR A 25 9.78 9.12 50.09
C TYR A 25 9.75 7.92 49.16
N TRP A 26 9.16 6.81 49.63
CA TRP A 26 9.00 5.56 48.89
C TRP A 26 7.57 5.34 48.42
N ILE A 27 7.39 4.75 47.25
CA ILE A 27 6.06 4.37 46.74
C ILE A 27 6.01 2.88 46.38
N ASP A 28 4.82 2.30 46.48
CA ASP A 28 4.55 0.91 46.10
C ASP A 28 3.29 0.82 45.22
N PRO A 29 3.45 0.61 43.89
CA PRO A 29 2.33 0.48 42.96
C PRO A 29 1.51 -0.82 43.10
N PHE A 30 2.03 -1.82 43.81
CA PHE A 30 1.47 -3.18 43.95
C PHE A 30 1.55 -3.66 45.41
N ALA A 31 1.08 -2.83 46.33
CA ALA A 31 1.37 -2.97 47.75
C ALA A 31 0.66 -4.16 48.42
N ASN A 32 -0.49 -4.61 47.91
CA ASN A 32 -1.30 -5.64 48.55
C ASN A 32 -1.55 -5.26 50.03
N ARG A 33 -1.14 -6.07 51.01
CA ARG A 33 -1.24 -5.73 52.45
C ARG A 33 -0.05 -4.96 53.02
N ASN A 34 0.93 -4.62 52.20
CA ASN A 34 2.18 -4.03 52.64
C ASN A 34 2.06 -2.52 52.89
N LYS A 35 2.72 -2.01 53.93
CA LYS A 35 2.79 -0.59 54.29
C LYS A 35 4.21 -0.07 54.56
N ILE A 36 5.21 -0.67 53.90
CA ILE A 36 6.61 -0.27 54.02
C ILE A 36 6.85 1.06 53.29
N ALA A 37 6.21 1.25 52.13
CA ALA A 37 6.31 2.49 51.36
C ALA A 37 5.50 3.62 52.01
N SER A 38 5.93 4.87 51.76
CA SER A 38 5.24 6.08 52.21
C SER A 38 3.87 6.27 51.57
N VAL A 39 3.69 5.77 50.34
CA VAL A 39 2.41 5.75 49.62
C VAL A 39 2.23 4.40 48.94
N THR A 40 1.04 3.82 49.10
CA THR A 40 0.70 2.47 48.67
C THR A 40 -0.48 2.46 47.70
N ASN A 41 -0.44 1.56 46.72
CA ASN A 41 -1.53 1.34 45.76
C ASN A 41 -1.75 -0.15 45.53
N ASP A 42 -3.01 -0.56 45.43
CA ASP A 42 -3.37 -1.87 44.91
C ASP A 42 -4.72 -1.80 44.19
N LEU A 43 -4.83 -2.46 43.04
CA LEU A 43 -6.06 -2.45 42.25
C LEU A 43 -7.25 -3.08 43.00
N ASN A 44 -7.00 -4.00 43.94
CA ASN A 44 -8.04 -4.64 44.74
C ASN A 44 -8.49 -3.74 45.90
N LEU A 45 -9.78 -3.38 45.89
CA LEU A 45 -10.45 -2.56 46.90
C LEU A 45 -10.52 -3.21 48.30
N GLU A 46 -10.23 -4.51 48.43
CA GLU A 46 -10.20 -5.21 49.72
C GLU A 46 -8.93 -4.96 50.53
N TYR A 47 -7.85 -4.47 49.91
CA TYR A 47 -6.63 -4.14 50.61
C TYR A 47 -6.68 -2.74 51.20
N ASP A 48 -6.00 -2.52 52.33
CA ASP A 48 -5.98 -1.24 53.03
C ASP A 48 -4.80 -0.38 52.53
N THR A 49 -4.89 0.09 51.29
CA THR A 49 -3.88 0.93 50.61
C THR A 49 -4.37 2.37 50.41
N ASP A 50 -3.46 3.32 50.22
CA ASP A 50 -3.81 4.74 50.05
C ASP A 50 -4.59 5.01 48.75
N TYR A 51 -4.31 4.22 47.71
CA TYR A 51 -4.97 4.30 46.39
C TYR A 51 -5.43 2.94 45.89
N HIS A 52 -6.44 2.97 45.02
CA HIS A 52 -6.96 1.81 44.30
C HIS A 52 -7.07 2.07 42.81
N LEU A 53 -5.92 2.34 42.18
CA LEU A 53 -5.81 2.68 40.78
C LEU A 53 -5.04 1.61 40.00
N ASP A 54 -5.22 1.62 38.68
CA ASP A 54 -4.28 0.94 37.79
C ASP A 54 -2.85 1.47 38.06
N ALA A 55 -1.88 0.57 38.14
CA ALA A 55 -0.52 0.91 38.55
C ALA A 55 0.12 1.99 37.65
N LEU A 56 -0.20 2.01 36.35
CA LEU A 56 0.32 3.04 35.46
C LEU A 56 -0.29 4.41 35.78
N ASP A 57 -1.57 4.47 36.11
CA ASP A 57 -2.25 5.71 36.46
C ASP A 57 -1.84 6.21 37.85
N PHE A 58 -1.58 5.30 38.79
CA PHE A 58 -0.95 5.64 40.08
C PHE A 58 0.42 6.29 39.89
N LEU A 59 1.30 5.70 39.05
CA LEU A 59 2.63 6.26 38.78
C LEU A 59 2.58 7.66 38.15
N LYS A 60 1.54 7.99 37.38
CA LYS A 60 1.35 9.31 36.77
C LYS A 60 0.98 10.41 37.77
N LEU A 61 0.53 10.07 38.98
CA LEU A 61 0.18 11.05 40.00
C LEU A 61 1.40 11.82 40.54
N PHE A 62 2.59 11.24 40.40
CA PHE A 62 3.82 11.80 40.95
C PHE A 62 4.52 12.71 39.95
N ASP A 63 5.06 13.82 40.44
CA ASP A 63 5.85 14.77 39.65
C ASP A 63 7.21 14.20 39.24
N ASP A 64 7.82 14.80 38.22
CA ASP A 64 9.17 14.42 37.75
C ASP A 64 10.19 14.53 38.91
N SER A 65 11.01 13.49 39.09
CA SER A 65 12.06 13.45 40.12
C SER A 65 11.55 13.79 41.53
N SER A 66 10.36 13.34 41.90
CA SER A 66 9.74 13.58 43.21
C SER A 66 9.95 12.44 44.21
N VAL A 67 10.27 11.23 43.74
CA VAL A 67 10.32 10.00 44.54
C VAL A 67 11.76 9.55 44.78
N ASP A 68 12.05 9.09 46.01
CA ASP A 68 13.38 8.61 46.41
C ASP A 68 13.55 7.09 46.20
N GLY A 69 12.45 6.33 46.23
CA GLY A 69 12.48 4.96 45.77
C GLY A 69 11.14 4.30 45.46
N VAL A 70 11.18 3.19 44.72
CA VAL A 70 10.00 2.42 44.31
C VAL A 70 10.18 0.95 44.70
N LEU A 71 9.20 0.41 45.43
CA LEU A 71 9.03 -1.03 45.60
C LEU A 71 8.17 -1.54 44.45
N TYR A 72 8.74 -2.34 43.56
CA TYR A 72 8.11 -2.73 42.31
C TYR A 72 7.89 -4.24 42.27
N ASP A 73 6.72 -4.67 42.73
CA ASP A 73 6.32 -6.09 42.81
C ASP A 73 5.15 -6.43 41.87
N PRO A 74 5.34 -6.38 40.54
CA PRO A 74 4.23 -6.52 39.62
C PRO A 74 3.84 -7.99 39.34
N PRO A 75 2.66 -8.29 38.75
CA PRO A 75 2.33 -9.65 38.30
C PRO A 75 3.32 -10.14 37.22
N TYR A 76 4.09 -11.20 37.49
CA TYR A 76 5.28 -11.57 36.69
C TYR A 76 5.03 -12.26 35.34
N SER A 77 3.79 -12.51 34.95
CA SER A 77 3.45 -13.18 33.69
C SER A 77 2.13 -12.70 33.09
N PRO A 78 1.95 -12.79 31.75
CA PRO A 78 0.68 -12.43 31.09
C PRO A 78 -0.54 -13.17 31.66
N ARG A 79 -0.32 -14.40 32.15
CA ARG A 79 -1.34 -15.19 32.83
C ARG A 79 -1.74 -14.56 34.17
N GLN A 80 -0.78 -14.16 35.00
CA GLN A 80 -1.06 -13.48 36.28
C GLN A 80 -1.73 -12.13 36.07
N VAL A 81 -1.33 -11.36 35.04
CA VAL A 81 -2.01 -10.12 34.66
C VAL A 81 -3.46 -10.40 34.31
N SER A 82 -3.73 -11.43 33.50
CA SER A 82 -5.11 -11.80 33.15
C SER A 82 -5.92 -12.27 34.36
N GLU A 83 -5.33 -13.03 35.28
CA GLU A 83 -5.99 -13.49 36.50
C GLU A 83 -6.34 -12.30 37.42
N CYS A 84 -5.39 -11.38 37.67
CA CYS A 84 -5.61 -10.18 38.50
C CYS A 84 -6.70 -9.23 37.96
N TYR A 85 -6.73 -8.99 36.64
CA TYR A 85 -7.69 -8.04 36.05
C TYR A 85 -9.08 -8.65 35.83
N ASN A 86 -9.18 -9.95 35.53
CA ASN A 86 -10.48 -10.64 35.40
C ASN A 86 -11.19 -10.76 36.75
N ASP A 87 -10.46 -11.04 37.84
CA ASP A 87 -11.03 -11.17 39.19
C ASP A 87 -11.63 -9.84 39.71
N MET A 88 -11.22 -8.71 39.14
CA MET A 88 -11.72 -7.36 39.45
C MET A 88 -12.83 -6.87 38.50
N GLY A 89 -13.35 -7.75 37.63
CA GLY A 89 -14.49 -7.45 36.74
C GLY A 89 -14.14 -6.66 35.47
N TYR A 90 -12.85 -6.51 35.14
CA TYR A 90 -12.41 -5.86 33.90
C TYR A 90 -12.30 -6.87 32.75
N THR A 91 -12.70 -6.48 31.54
CA THR A 91 -12.52 -7.31 30.34
C THR A 91 -11.06 -7.22 29.87
N VAL A 92 -10.28 -8.29 30.02
CA VAL A 92 -8.90 -8.38 29.52
C VAL A 92 -8.92 -8.30 27.98
N THR A 93 -8.54 -7.14 27.44
CA THR A 93 -8.32 -6.96 26.00
C THR A 93 -6.87 -7.32 25.64
N TRP A 94 -6.64 -7.68 24.36
CA TRP A 94 -5.32 -8.02 23.79
C TRP A 94 -4.22 -6.92 23.97
N ASP A 95 -4.57 -5.73 24.46
CA ASP A 95 -3.64 -4.63 24.78
C ASP A 95 -3.00 -4.75 26.18
N THR A 96 -3.64 -5.44 27.12
CA THR A 96 -3.19 -5.56 28.53
C THR A 96 -2.11 -6.62 28.74
N THR A 97 -1.84 -7.47 27.73
CA THR A 97 -0.84 -8.56 27.81
C THR A 97 0.38 -8.35 26.89
N LYS A 98 0.56 -7.15 26.32
CA LYS A 98 1.70 -6.79 25.45
C LYS A 98 2.96 -6.48 26.27
N ALA A 99 4.14 -6.65 25.68
CA ALA A 99 5.42 -6.15 26.23
C ALA A 99 5.42 -4.62 26.49
N SER A 100 4.53 -3.87 25.84
CA SER A 100 4.31 -2.44 26.07
C SER A 100 3.76 -2.12 27.46
N PHE A 101 3.11 -3.07 28.14
CA PHE A 101 2.63 -2.90 29.51
C PHE A 101 3.78 -2.57 30.47
N TRP A 102 4.80 -3.43 30.50
CA TRP A 102 6.03 -3.21 31.28
C TRP A 102 6.83 -2.00 30.81
N GLY A 103 6.86 -1.75 29.50
CA GLY A 103 7.54 -0.60 28.92
C GLY A 103 6.95 0.75 29.33
N ASN A 104 5.66 0.81 29.70
CA ASN A 104 5.04 2.04 30.21
C ASN A 104 5.41 2.29 31.67
N HIS A 105 5.33 1.27 32.53
CA HIS A 105 5.70 1.40 33.94
C HIS A 105 7.15 1.83 34.10
N LYS A 106 8.08 1.21 33.35
CA LYS A 106 9.51 1.58 33.37
C LYS A 106 9.77 3.04 33.00
N ARG A 107 8.98 3.61 32.07
CA ARG A 107 9.10 5.02 31.67
C ARG A 107 8.64 5.98 32.75
N GLU A 108 7.52 5.66 33.41
CA GLU A 108 7.01 6.48 34.50
C GLU A 108 7.89 6.36 35.74
N ILE A 109 8.34 5.15 36.10
CA ILE A 109 9.31 4.94 37.19
C ILE A 109 10.58 5.77 36.95
N SER A 110 11.14 5.72 35.75
CA SER A 110 12.29 6.56 35.44
C SER A 110 11.99 8.06 35.44
N ARG A 111 10.75 8.48 35.18
CA ARG A 111 10.38 9.89 35.22
C ARG A 111 10.33 10.41 36.66
N ILE A 112 9.76 9.63 37.57
CA ILE A 112 9.42 10.09 38.93
C ILE A 112 10.56 9.87 39.93
N VAL A 113 11.45 8.91 39.70
CA VAL A 113 12.59 8.63 40.61
C VAL A 113 13.73 9.61 40.38
N LYS A 114 14.28 10.17 41.46
CA LYS A 114 15.45 11.07 41.44
C LYS A 114 16.73 10.34 41.06
N ILE A 115 17.70 11.06 40.48
CA ILE A 115 19.07 10.55 40.36
C ILE A 115 19.62 10.27 41.77
N GLY A 116 20.18 9.07 41.98
CA GLY A 116 20.56 8.52 43.28
C GLY A 116 19.44 7.80 44.03
N GLY A 117 18.19 7.86 43.52
CA GLY A 117 17.06 7.09 44.03
C GLY A 117 17.13 5.61 43.64
N LYS A 118 16.38 4.76 44.35
CA LYS A 118 16.45 3.30 44.24
C LYS A 118 15.15 2.67 43.74
N VAL A 119 15.25 1.60 42.94
CA VAL A 119 14.12 0.74 42.61
C VAL A 119 14.45 -0.69 43.03
N ILE A 120 13.55 -1.31 43.79
CA ILE A 120 13.66 -2.72 44.17
C ILE A 120 12.59 -3.47 43.39
N THR A 121 13.00 -4.21 42.36
CA THR A 121 12.10 -4.98 41.51
C THR A 121 12.10 -6.45 41.92
N PHE A 122 10.91 -7.03 41.98
CA PHE A 122 10.70 -8.46 42.25
C PHE A 122 10.23 -9.16 40.97
N GLY A 123 10.70 -10.39 40.73
CA GLY A 123 10.20 -11.19 39.61
C GLY A 123 10.94 -12.50 39.37
N TRP A 124 10.70 -13.12 38.21
CA TRP A 124 11.31 -14.38 37.78
C TRP A 124 12.54 -14.20 36.87
N ASN A 125 12.97 -12.95 36.65
CA ASN A 125 14.18 -12.63 35.91
C ASN A 125 14.87 -11.41 36.52
N SER A 126 16.14 -11.21 36.21
CA SER A 126 16.96 -10.10 36.70
C SER A 126 16.87 -8.84 35.83
N GLY A 127 15.79 -8.67 35.06
CA GLY A 127 15.67 -7.63 34.03
C GLY A 127 15.40 -6.22 34.56
N GLY A 128 14.97 -6.08 35.82
CA GLY A 128 14.78 -4.81 36.52
C GLY A 128 14.03 -3.75 35.71
N ILE A 129 14.37 -2.48 35.93
CA ILE A 129 13.99 -1.33 35.12
C ILE A 129 14.97 -1.19 33.95
N GLY A 130 16.28 -1.14 34.22
CA GLY A 130 17.38 -1.26 33.27
C GLY A 130 18.02 0.07 32.81
N TYR A 131 19.25 -0.05 32.30
CA TYR A 131 20.12 1.08 31.93
C TYR A 131 19.49 2.08 30.97
N LYS A 132 18.73 1.62 29.96
CA LYS A 132 18.00 2.49 29.02
C LYS A 132 17.09 3.51 29.72
N TYR A 133 16.60 3.15 30.90
CA TYR A 133 15.72 3.98 31.72
C TYR A 133 16.49 4.68 32.86
N GLY A 134 17.81 4.77 32.79
CA GLY A 134 18.63 5.51 33.76
C GLY A 134 19.10 4.70 34.97
N PHE A 135 18.86 3.39 35.00
CA PHE A 135 19.08 2.55 36.18
C PHE A 135 20.20 1.52 36.00
N GLU A 136 21.07 1.42 37.01
CA GLU A 136 22.13 0.41 37.08
C GLU A 136 21.88 -0.53 38.25
N ILE A 137 22.05 -1.84 38.01
CA ILE A 137 21.88 -2.88 39.03
C ILE A 137 23.04 -2.80 40.00
N GLU A 138 22.74 -2.54 41.27
CA GLU A 138 23.70 -2.54 42.38
C GLU A 138 23.79 -3.93 43.02
N ARG A 139 22.64 -4.61 43.17
CA ARG A 139 22.56 -5.89 43.88
C ARG A 139 21.44 -6.77 43.36
N ILE A 140 21.67 -8.08 43.39
CA ILE A 140 20.65 -9.09 43.08
C ILE A 140 20.58 -10.08 44.25
N LEU A 141 19.39 -10.30 44.77
CA LEU A 141 19.09 -11.38 45.72
C LEU A 141 18.30 -12.47 45.00
N LEU A 142 18.79 -13.71 45.04
CA LEU A 142 18.05 -14.88 44.58
C LEU A 142 17.49 -15.61 45.80
N VAL A 143 16.16 -15.76 45.85
CA VAL A 143 15.45 -16.45 46.93
C VAL A 143 14.89 -17.77 46.40
N PRO A 144 15.57 -18.90 46.68
CA PRO A 144 15.11 -20.20 46.20
C PRO A 144 13.89 -20.68 46.98
N HIS A 145 12.82 -21.08 46.28
CA HIS A 145 11.60 -21.59 46.92
C HIS A 145 11.48 -23.11 46.91
N GLY A 146 12.33 -23.79 46.13
CA GLY A 146 12.37 -25.26 45.95
C GLY A 146 11.16 -25.83 45.19
N GLY A 147 11.25 -27.10 44.77
CA GLY A 147 10.15 -27.81 44.08
C GLY A 147 9.95 -27.43 42.60
N TRP A 148 8.70 -27.48 42.09
CA TRP A 148 8.28 -27.08 40.74
C TRP A 148 7.80 -25.61 40.68
N HIS A 149 8.44 -24.72 41.43
CA HIS A 149 8.11 -23.29 41.48
C HIS A 149 9.28 -22.43 40.98
N ASN A 150 8.95 -21.27 40.40
CA ASN A 150 9.97 -20.28 40.05
C ASN A 150 10.54 -19.63 41.31
N ASP A 151 11.84 -19.37 41.32
CA ASP A 151 12.52 -18.60 42.35
C ASP A 151 12.14 -17.12 42.27
N THR A 152 12.23 -16.40 43.39
CA THR A 152 12.07 -14.94 43.40
C THR A 152 13.44 -14.30 43.24
N ILE A 153 13.57 -13.44 42.24
CA ILE A 153 14.74 -12.61 41.99
C ILE A 153 14.39 -11.18 42.39
N CYS A 154 15.14 -10.61 43.32
CA CYS A 154 15.04 -9.21 43.72
C CYS A 154 16.21 -8.45 43.11
N THR A 155 15.96 -7.46 42.26
CA THR A 155 16.99 -6.58 41.70
C THR A 155 16.90 -5.20 42.31
N ILE A 156 17.99 -4.73 42.90
CA ILE A 156 18.14 -3.38 43.44
C ILE A 156 18.91 -2.56 42.42
N GLU A 157 18.27 -1.50 41.95
CA GLU A 157 18.82 -0.60 40.95
C GLU A 157 18.87 0.83 41.47
N VAL A 158 19.96 1.53 41.16
CA VAL A 158 20.14 2.96 41.46
C VAL A 158 20.00 3.76 40.18
N LYS A 159 19.26 4.88 40.21
CA LYS A 159 19.20 5.78 39.07
C LYS A 159 20.50 6.58 38.96
N THR A 160 21.33 6.29 37.97
CA THR A 160 22.64 6.94 37.77
C THR A 160 22.59 8.08 36.75
N HIS A 161 21.60 8.06 35.86
CA HIS A 161 21.42 9.06 34.79
C HIS A 161 19.94 9.19 34.40
N GLU A 162 19.61 10.20 33.59
CA GLU A 162 18.27 10.29 32.99
C GLU A 162 18.12 9.27 31.86
N GLY A 163 17.00 8.55 31.81
CA GLY A 163 16.82 7.51 30.82
C GLY A 163 16.65 8.04 29.39
N GLU A 164 17.26 7.35 28.44
CA GLU A 164 17.32 7.68 27.01
C GLU A 164 16.07 7.23 26.25
N TYR A 165 14.89 7.36 26.85
CA TYR A 165 13.59 6.98 26.26
C TYR A 165 12.67 8.17 25.98
N ARG A 166 13.00 9.36 26.51
CA ARG A 166 12.35 10.61 26.12
C ARG A 166 12.87 11.02 24.75
N LYS A 167 11.96 11.11 23.76
CA LYS A 167 12.22 11.88 22.54
C LYS A 167 12.79 13.23 22.97
N LYS A 168 13.86 13.69 22.33
CA LYS A 168 14.15 15.13 22.31
C LYS A 168 12.89 15.80 21.78
N SER A 169 12.20 16.55 22.63
CA SER A 169 11.28 17.58 22.18
C SER A 169 12.00 18.39 21.11
N ALA A 170 11.26 18.75 20.07
CA ALA A 170 11.74 19.56 18.98
C ALA A 170 12.13 20.96 19.49
N GLU A 171 13.26 21.07 20.18
CA GLU A 171 14.10 22.25 20.09
C GLU A 171 14.93 22.07 18.83
N SER A 172 14.83 23.08 17.97
CA SER A 172 15.58 23.29 16.75
C SER A 172 17.04 22.91 16.91
N LYS A 173 17.36 21.65 16.69
CA LYS A 173 18.69 21.25 16.29
C LYS A 173 18.81 21.63 14.84
N GLU A 174 19.46 22.77 14.61
CA GLU A 174 20.27 22.95 13.41
C GLU A 174 21.15 21.71 13.28
N VAL A 175 20.65 20.76 12.50
CA VAL A 175 21.50 19.81 11.82
C VAL A 175 22.40 20.70 10.98
N LYS A 176 23.69 20.70 11.29
CA LYS A 176 24.71 21.12 10.33
C LYS A 176 24.63 20.16 9.14
N ASN A 177 23.64 20.36 8.29
CA ASN A 177 23.64 19.93 6.92
C ASN A 177 24.47 20.96 6.19
N GLU A 178 25.71 20.60 5.87
CA GLU A 178 26.42 21.28 4.81
C GLU A 178 25.63 21.06 3.50
N GLY A 179 24.75 22.02 3.19
CA GLY A 179 24.42 22.41 1.82
C GLY A 179 23.16 21.82 1.17
N THR A 180 21.96 22.12 1.67
CA THR A 180 20.74 22.20 0.83
C THR A 180 19.85 23.35 1.31
N MET A 181 20.19 24.58 0.90
CA MET A 181 19.37 25.75 1.21
C MET A 181 18.04 25.69 0.45
N ILE A 182 16.93 25.90 1.17
CA ILE A 182 15.61 26.18 0.60
C ILE A 182 15.71 27.45 -0.26
N THR A 183 15.37 27.32 -1.53
CA THR A 183 15.44 28.42 -2.51
C THR A 183 14.28 29.41 -2.34
N SER A 184 14.34 30.56 -3.02
CA SER A 184 13.20 31.49 -3.06
C SER A 184 11.96 30.87 -3.71
N THR A 185 12.15 30.06 -4.76
CA THR A 185 11.08 29.33 -5.45
C THR A 185 10.43 28.31 -4.53
N ASP A 186 11.22 27.58 -3.74
CA ASP A 186 10.71 26.64 -2.73
C ASP A 186 9.81 27.33 -1.70
N LYS A 187 10.22 28.51 -1.22
CA LYS A 187 9.42 29.30 -0.26
C LYS A 187 8.08 29.72 -0.85
N LEU A 188 8.08 30.18 -2.11
CA LEU A 188 6.85 30.60 -2.79
C LEU A 188 5.91 29.40 -3.05
N LEU A 189 6.45 28.23 -3.39
CA LEU A 189 5.67 27.00 -3.52
C LEU A 189 5.02 26.62 -2.19
N ILE A 190 5.79 26.60 -1.10
CA ILE A 190 5.28 26.30 0.24
C ILE A 190 4.19 27.29 0.66
N GLU A 191 4.40 28.59 0.41
CA GLU A 191 3.42 29.63 0.72
C GLU A 191 2.10 29.39 -0.04
N LYS A 192 2.18 29.19 -1.36
CA LYS A 192 0.99 28.86 -2.19
C LYS A 192 0.27 27.64 -1.64
N LEU A 193 0.97 26.55 -1.36
CA LEU A 193 0.37 25.32 -0.84
C LEU A 193 -0.32 25.52 0.52
N LYS A 194 0.26 26.32 1.41
CA LYS A 194 -0.33 26.65 2.73
C LYS A 194 -1.58 27.53 2.63
N THR A 195 -1.74 28.29 1.55
CA THR A 195 -2.95 29.12 1.33
C THR A 195 -4.13 28.34 0.75
N LEU A 196 -3.91 27.10 0.28
CA LEU A 196 -4.98 26.27 -0.27
C LEU A 196 -5.91 25.78 0.86
N PRO A 197 -7.23 25.68 0.61
CA PRO A 197 -8.16 25.03 1.52
C PRO A 197 -7.75 23.58 1.83
N ILE A 198 -8.11 23.08 3.02
CA ILE A 198 -7.77 21.73 3.48
C ILE A 198 -8.30 20.66 2.51
N GLU A 199 -9.48 20.89 1.96
CA GLU A 199 -10.21 20.02 1.04
C GLU A 199 -9.86 20.24 -0.44
N TYR A 200 -8.88 21.10 -0.76
CA TYR A 200 -8.53 21.46 -2.14
C TYR A 200 -8.17 20.25 -3.00
N TRP A 201 -7.59 19.20 -2.40
CA TRP A 201 -7.13 18.01 -3.10
C TRP A 201 -8.09 16.81 -2.99
N ASP A 202 -9.33 17.01 -2.51
CA ASP A 202 -10.31 15.94 -2.29
C ASP A 202 -11.17 15.63 -3.54
N PHE A 203 -11.35 16.59 -4.46
CA PHE A 203 -12.02 16.43 -5.76
C PHE A 203 -13.38 15.69 -5.74
N LYS A 204 -14.25 16.02 -4.77
CA LYS A 204 -15.52 15.31 -4.55
C LYS A 204 -16.49 15.40 -5.72
N GLU A 205 -16.51 16.54 -6.41
CA GLU A 205 -17.48 16.89 -7.44
C GLU A 205 -16.88 16.86 -8.87
N ASP A 206 -15.59 16.56 -9.00
CA ASP A 206 -14.88 16.59 -10.29
C ASP A 206 -15.14 15.35 -11.15
N ASP A 207 -15.33 15.56 -12.47
CA ASP A 207 -15.33 14.46 -13.44
C ASP A 207 -13.90 13.96 -13.69
N THR A 208 -13.53 12.89 -12.98
CA THR A 208 -12.23 12.22 -13.13
C THR A 208 -12.09 11.37 -14.41
N LYS A 209 -13.10 11.36 -15.28
CA LYS A 209 -13.14 10.58 -16.52
C LYS A 209 -13.25 11.43 -17.78
N GLU A 210 -13.07 12.74 -17.71
CA GLU A 210 -13.04 13.64 -18.85
C GLU A 210 -11.95 13.25 -19.89
N TYR A 211 -12.10 13.73 -21.13
CA TYR A 211 -11.13 13.49 -22.21
C TYR A 211 -10.75 12.00 -22.33
N THR A 212 -9.51 11.71 -22.72
CA THR A 212 -9.00 10.34 -22.85
C THR A 212 -8.78 9.63 -21.50
N HIS A 213 -8.92 10.31 -20.34
CA HIS A 213 -8.81 9.65 -19.03
C HIS A 213 -9.84 8.52 -18.88
N GLY A 214 -11.05 8.73 -19.42
CA GLY A 214 -12.17 7.81 -19.36
C GLY A 214 -12.21 6.70 -20.42
N LEU A 215 -11.16 6.50 -21.24
CA LEU A 215 -11.17 5.47 -22.30
C LEU A 215 -11.16 4.02 -21.77
N HIS A 216 -10.69 3.79 -20.54
CA HIS A 216 -10.59 2.46 -19.93
C HIS A 216 -10.58 2.54 -18.40
N ASN A 217 -11.25 1.61 -17.72
CA ASN A 217 -11.30 1.53 -16.25
C ASN A 217 -10.07 0.83 -15.62
N TYR A 218 -8.85 1.29 -15.93
CA TYR A 218 -7.60 0.76 -15.35
C TYR A 218 -7.57 0.98 -13.81
N PRO A 219 -7.03 0.04 -13.00
CA PRO A 219 -7.12 0.12 -11.55
C PRO A 219 -6.14 1.14 -10.95
N ALA A 220 -6.52 1.73 -9.81
CA ALA A 220 -5.67 2.57 -8.97
C ALA A 220 -4.88 3.64 -9.75
N MET A 221 -5.59 4.36 -10.62
CA MET A 221 -5.04 5.50 -11.35
C MET A 221 -4.98 6.73 -10.45
N MET A 222 -3.99 7.60 -10.69
CA MET A 222 -4.05 8.99 -10.23
C MET A 222 -5.27 9.67 -10.85
N VAL A 223 -6.02 10.44 -10.06
CA VAL A 223 -7.12 11.26 -10.58
C VAL A 223 -6.56 12.49 -11.29
N CYS A 224 -7.07 12.82 -12.48
CA CYS A 224 -6.52 13.88 -13.34
C CYS A 224 -6.38 15.26 -12.67
N PRO A 225 -7.25 15.70 -11.74
CA PRO A 225 -7.10 17.03 -11.14
C PRO A 225 -5.82 17.20 -10.30
N ILE A 226 -5.25 16.10 -9.77
CA ILE A 226 -3.98 16.18 -9.01
C ILE A 226 -2.85 16.63 -9.91
N SER A 227 -2.61 15.90 -11.01
CA SER A 227 -1.55 16.22 -11.96
C SER A 227 -1.79 17.58 -12.60
N ARG A 228 -3.04 17.93 -12.93
CA ARG A 228 -3.41 19.26 -13.45
C ARG A 228 -3.01 20.38 -12.52
N ASN A 229 -3.40 20.29 -11.25
CA ASN A 229 -3.15 21.33 -10.26
C ASN A 229 -1.65 21.45 -9.96
N ILE A 230 -0.93 20.32 -9.88
CA ILE A 230 0.53 20.33 -9.72
C ILE A 230 1.20 21.02 -10.90
N ILE A 231 0.87 20.64 -12.14
CA ILE A 231 1.47 21.26 -13.35
C ILE A 231 1.21 22.76 -13.34
N ARG A 232 -0.02 23.19 -13.08
CA ARG A 232 -0.37 24.61 -13.00
C ARG A 232 0.44 25.34 -11.93
N LEU A 233 0.51 24.80 -10.70
CA LEU A 233 1.26 25.40 -9.61
C LEU A 233 2.73 25.57 -9.94
N VAL A 234 3.37 24.56 -10.54
CA VAL A 234 4.79 24.63 -10.89
C VAL A 234 5.03 25.59 -12.06
N LYS A 235 4.18 25.59 -13.09
CA LYS A 235 4.28 26.53 -14.23
C LYS A 235 4.14 28.00 -13.82
N GLU A 236 3.39 28.29 -12.76
CA GLU A 236 3.30 29.64 -12.17
C GLU A 236 4.61 30.07 -11.49
N LEU A 237 5.49 29.14 -11.15
CA LEU A 237 6.71 29.37 -10.37
C LEU A 237 7.99 29.31 -11.22
N GLN A 238 8.03 28.40 -12.20
CA GLN A 238 9.15 28.27 -13.13
C GLN A 238 8.70 27.65 -14.47
N PRO A 239 9.47 27.84 -15.56
CA PRO A 239 9.22 27.15 -16.82
C PRO A 239 9.28 25.63 -16.66
N VAL A 240 8.41 24.93 -17.37
CA VAL A 240 8.39 23.45 -17.43
C VAL A 240 8.36 23.05 -18.90
N HIS A 241 9.49 22.58 -19.42
CA HIS A 241 9.63 22.13 -20.80
C HIS A 241 9.49 20.61 -20.93
N ALA A 242 9.83 19.88 -19.86
CA ALA A 242 9.79 18.42 -19.85
C ALA A 242 9.13 17.84 -18.58
N LEU A 243 8.11 17.01 -18.78
CA LEU A 243 7.37 16.27 -17.74
C LEU A 243 7.64 14.77 -17.88
N PHE A 244 7.82 14.07 -16.75
CA PHE A 244 7.96 12.61 -16.75
C PHE A 244 7.19 11.93 -15.62
N ASP A 245 6.57 10.79 -15.94
CA ASP A 245 5.98 9.87 -14.97
C ASP A 245 6.66 8.48 -15.06
N PRO A 246 7.52 8.11 -14.08
CA PRO A 246 8.19 6.81 -14.05
C PRO A 246 7.26 5.60 -13.79
N PHE A 247 6.04 5.86 -13.30
CA PHE A 247 5.00 4.86 -13.01
C PHE A 247 3.69 5.27 -13.71
N ALA A 248 3.77 5.49 -15.02
CA ALA A 248 2.72 6.11 -15.83
C ALA A 248 1.36 5.39 -15.77
N GLY A 249 1.33 4.09 -15.50
CA GLY A 249 0.10 3.31 -15.48
C GLY A 249 -0.63 3.48 -16.81
N SER A 250 -1.88 3.97 -16.75
CA SER A 250 -2.67 4.22 -17.96
C SER A 250 -2.41 5.55 -18.65
N GLY A 251 -1.54 6.42 -18.11
CA GLY A 251 -1.06 7.64 -18.77
C GLY A 251 -1.71 8.96 -18.33
N THR A 252 -2.36 9.02 -17.16
CA THR A 252 -3.07 10.23 -16.69
C THR A 252 -2.16 11.47 -16.67
N VAL A 253 -0.96 11.35 -16.09
CA VAL A 253 0.00 12.47 -15.98
C VAL A 253 0.42 12.97 -17.36
N LEU A 254 0.58 12.05 -18.33
CA LEU A 254 0.99 12.42 -19.68
C LEU A 254 -0.12 13.21 -20.38
N VAL A 255 -1.38 12.75 -20.29
CA VAL A 255 -2.53 13.47 -20.85
C VAL A 255 -2.61 14.89 -20.29
N GLU A 256 -2.46 15.07 -18.97
CA GLU A 256 -2.44 16.41 -18.36
C GLU A 256 -1.24 17.25 -18.77
N GLY A 257 -0.07 16.64 -18.97
CA GLY A 257 1.10 17.31 -19.54
C GLY A 257 0.85 17.84 -20.95
N MET A 258 0.18 17.04 -21.79
CA MET A 258 -0.19 17.44 -23.15
C MET A 258 -1.21 18.59 -23.14
N LEU A 259 -2.28 18.45 -22.35
CA LEU A 259 -3.31 19.49 -22.20
C LEU A 259 -2.74 20.80 -21.63
N SER A 260 -1.64 20.72 -20.87
CA SER A 260 -0.94 21.88 -20.33
C SER A 260 0.10 22.47 -21.30
N GLY A 261 0.23 21.95 -22.52
CA GLY A 261 1.17 22.47 -23.53
C GLY A 261 2.65 22.28 -23.19
N ILE A 262 3.01 21.25 -22.40
CA ILE A 262 4.42 20.95 -22.09
C ILE A 262 5.09 20.31 -23.31
N GLU A 263 6.20 20.86 -23.78
CA GLU A 263 6.85 20.47 -25.04
C GLU A 263 7.25 18.98 -25.10
N THR A 264 7.81 18.44 -24.01
CA THR A 264 8.23 17.04 -23.92
C THR A 264 7.49 16.36 -22.78
N VAL A 265 6.74 15.31 -23.12
CA VAL A 265 5.98 14.53 -22.13
C VAL A 265 6.42 13.08 -22.24
N ALA A 266 6.81 12.48 -21.13
CA ALA A 266 7.26 11.10 -21.12
C ALA A 266 6.63 10.27 -20.00
N GLY A 267 6.55 8.96 -20.23
CA GLY A 267 6.07 7.99 -19.26
C GLY A 267 6.84 6.68 -19.32
N ASN A 268 6.87 5.97 -18.22
CA ASN A 268 7.40 4.61 -18.14
C ASN A 268 6.40 3.70 -17.40
N ASP A 269 6.23 2.48 -17.88
CA ASP A 269 5.57 1.41 -17.13
C ASP A 269 6.10 0.04 -17.58
N ILE A 270 5.98 -0.96 -16.73
CA ILE A 270 6.38 -2.34 -17.07
C ILE A 270 5.20 -3.17 -17.61
N ASN A 271 3.97 -2.79 -17.28
CA ASN A 271 2.74 -3.49 -17.66
C ASN A 271 2.38 -3.18 -19.12
N PRO A 272 2.40 -4.19 -20.01
CA PRO A 272 2.13 -3.98 -21.42
C PRO A 272 0.78 -3.36 -21.74
N LEU A 273 -0.27 -3.69 -20.98
CA LEU A 273 -1.60 -3.09 -21.19
C LEU A 273 -1.59 -1.61 -20.80
N ALA A 274 -0.88 -1.28 -19.72
CA ALA A 274 -0.73 0.10 -19.25
C ALA A 274 -0.01 0.97 -20.29
N LEU A 275 1.03 0.42 -20.92
CA LEU A 275 1.74 1.06 -22.04
C LEU A 275 0.84 1.28 -23.27
N LEU A 276 0.02 0.28 -23.66
CA LEU A 276 -0.95 0.44 -24.75
C LEU A 276 -1.97 1.53 -24.43
N LEU A 277 -2.52 1.53 -23.20
CA LEU A 277 -3.46 2.55 -22.75
C LEU A 277 -2.83 3.94 -22.79
N THR A 278 -1.61 4.07 -22.26
CA THR A 278 -0.85 5.32 -22.30
C THR A 278 -0.66 5.81 -23.73
N LYS A 279 -0.25 4.92 -24.65
CA LYS A 279 -0.10 5.25 -26.07
C LYS A 279 -1.40 5.77 -26.66
N VAL A 280 -2.50 5.03 -26.50
CA VAL A 280 -3.79 5.42 -27.07
C VAL A 280 -4.29 6.74 -26.49
N LYS A 281 -4.20 6.92 -25.16
CA LYS A 281 -4.67 8.15 -24.51
C LYS A 281 -3.88 9.41 -24.91
N THR A 282 -2.64 9.24 -25.36
CA THR A 282 -1.72 10.33 -25.73
C THR A 282 -1.48 10.46 -27.24
N THR A 283 -2.23 9.71 -28.06
CA THR A 283 -2.19 9.79 -29.52
C THR A 283 -3.48 10.43 -30.01
N PRO A 284 -3.49 11.73 -30.35
CA PRO A 284 -4.67 12.40 -30.88
C PRO A 284 -5.03 11.82 -32.24
N ILE A 285 -6.29 11.42 -32.43
CA ILE A 285 -6.79 10.90 -33.71
C ILE A 285 -7.90 11.83 -34.19
N GLN A 286 -7.83 12.25 -35.46
CA GLN A 286 -8.86 13.09 -36.06
C GLN A 286 -10.23 12.40 -36.06
N HIS A 287 -11.25 13.15 -35.66
CA HIS A 287 -12.61 12.63 -35.49
C HIS A 287 -13.16 11.97 -36.78
N ASP A 288 -13.03 12.64 -37.93
CA ASP A 288 -13.54 12.12 -39.21
C ASP A 288 -12.91 10.78 -39.61
N LEU A 289 -11.60 10.63 -39.39
CA LEU A 289 -10.89 9.37 -39.62
C LEU A 289 -11.43 8.28 -38.70
N LEU A 290 -11.56 8.59 -37.41
CA LEU A 290 -11.97 7.63 -36.40
C LEU A 290 -13.42 7.16 -36.59
N VAL A 291 -14.33 8.07 -36.91
CA VAL A 291 -15.74 7.74 -37.23
C VAL A 291 -15.82 6.88 -38.48
N LYS A 292 -15.15 7.26 -39.56
CA LYS A 292 -15.15 6.51 -40.83
C LYS A 292 -14.68 5.07 -40.63
N GLU A 293 -13.54 4.87 -39.99
CA GLU A 293 -12.98 3.54 -39.75
C GLU A 293 -13.88 2.72 -38.80
N THR A 294 -14.46 3.37 -37.78
CA THR A 294 -15.35 2.70 -36.82
C THR A 294 -16.68 2.28 -37.45
N ASP A 295 -17.30 3.12 -38.28
CA ASP A 295 -18.54 2.78 -38.98
C ASP A 295 -18.35 1.60 -39.94
N SER A 296 -17.22 1.58 -40.65
CA SER A 296 -16.84 0.44 -41.49
C SER A 296 -16.65 -0.83 -40.65
N LEU A 297 -15.91 -0.73 -39.54
CA LEU A 297 -15.69 -1.84 -38.61
C LEU A 297 -17.01 -2.41 -38.08
N LEU A 298 -17.88 -1.56 -37.53
CA LEU A 298 -19.15 -1.97 -36.95
C LEU A 298 -20.08 -2.61 -37.99
N SER A 299 -20.05 -2.11 -39.24
CA SER A 299 -20.80 -2.69 -40.35
C SER A 299 -20.28 -4.08 -40.72
N HIS A 300 -18.96 -4.25 -40.83
CA HIS A 300 -18.35 -5.56 -41.11
C HIS A 300 -18.61 -6.58 -40.00
N ILE A 301 -18.45 -6.19 -38.72
CA ILE A 301 -18.78 -7.06 -37.59
C ILE A 301 -20.25 -7.46 -37.63
N SER A 302 -21.16 -6.52 -37.90
CA SER A 302 -22.60 -6.80 -37.97
C SER A 302 -22.95 -7.76 -39.10
N SER A 303 -22.35 -7.59 -40.29
CA SER A 303 -22.50 -8.52 -41.42
C SER A 303 -22.01 -9.92 -41.05
N ARG A 304 -20.79 -10.00 -40.50
CA ARG A 304 -20.18 -11.28 -40.13
C ARG A 304 -20.94 -12.01 -39.02
N ARG A 305 -21.46 -11.28 -38.02
CA ARG A 305 -22.35 -11.85 -36.99
C ARG A 305 -23.67 -12.34 -37.58
N SER A 306 -24.23 -11.64 -38.55
CA SER A 306 -25.47 -12.05 -39.23
C SER A 306 -25.26 -13.33 -40.05
N GLU A 307 -24.16 -13.41 -40.80
CA GLU A 307 -23.75 -14.63 -41.53
C GLU A 307 -23.57 -15.84 -40.60
N LEU A 308 -23.07 -15.60 -39.39
CA LEU A 308 -22.73 -16.62 -38.40
C LEU A 308 -23.77 -16.76 -37.28
N SER A 309 -24.96 -16.14 -37.40
CA SER A 309 -25.95 -16.11 -36.31
C SER A 309 -26.31 -17.52 -35.85
N TRP A 310 -26.57 -18.42 -36.81
CA TRP A 310 -26.91 -19.82 -36.50
C TRP A 310 -25.80 -20.53 -35.70
N ALA A 311 -24.52 -20.19 -35.91
CA ALA A 311 -23.40 -20.78 -35.19
C ALA A 311 -23.26 -20.19 -33.78
N ILE A 312 -23.44 -18.87 -33.66
CA ILE A 312 -23.45 -18.14 -32.39
C ILE A 312 -24.58 -18.63 -31.49
N ASP A 313 -25.75 -18.91 -32.07
CA ASP A 313 -26.93 -19.40 -31.34
C ASP A 313 -26.78 -20.89 -30.94
N ALA A 314 -26.08 -21.69 -31.76
CA ALA A 314 -25.96 -23.13 -31.53
C ALA A 314 -24.79 -23.54 -30.61
N ILE A 315 -23.73 -22.72 -30.48
CA ILE A 315 -22.48 -23.17 -29.83
C ILE A 315 -22.66 -23.58 -28.36
N ASP A 316 -23.46 -22.83 -27.58
CA ASP A 316 -23.66 -23.16 -26.17
C ASP A 316 -24.36 -24.52 -26.02
N SER A 317 -25.41 -24.79 -26.82
CA SER A 317 -26.08 -26.10 -26.87
C SER A 317 -25.19 -27.20 -27.43
N TYR A 318 -24.29 -26.91 -28.36
CA TYR A 318 -23.32 -27.90 -28.82
C TYR A 318 -22.40 -28.33 -27.67
N ILE A 319 -21.85 -27.39 -26.89
CA ILE A 319 -21.00 -27.72 -25.75
C ILE A 319 -21.78 -28.44 -24.64
N ILE A 320 -22.98 -27.97 -24.32
CA ILE A 320 -23.78 -28.49 -23.20
C ILE A 320 -24.48 -29.79 -23.57
N ASP A 321 -25.28 -29.78 -24.63
CA ASP A 321 -26.20 -30.88 -24.95
C ASP A 321 -25.53 -31.95 -25.83
N THR A 322 -24.65 -31.55 -26.75
CA THR A 322 -23.99 -32.50 -27.67
C THR A 322 -22.74 -33.12 -27.05
N LEU A 323 -21.90 -32.31 -26.39
CA LEU A 323 -20.67 -32.80 -25.74
C LEU A 323 -20.85 -33.17 -24.27
N GLY A 324 -21.98 -32.81 -23.64
CA GLY A 324 -22.26 -33.14 -22.24
C GLY A 324 -21.38 -32.38 -21.24
N LEU A 325 -20.84 -31.21 -21.61
CA LEU A 325 -19.91 -30.44 -20.78
C LEU A 325 -20.64 -29.34 -19.99
N ASP A 326 -20.26 -29.16 -18.73
CA ASP A 326 -20.71 -28.02 -17.94
C ASP A 326 -19.82 -26.79 -18.21
N VAL A 327 -20.41 -25.75 -18.81
CA VAL A 327 -19.75 -24.47 -19.11
C VAL A 327 -19.29 -23.71 -17.84
N ALA A 328 -19.79 -24.09 -16.67
CA ALA A 328 -19.35 -23.56 -15.39
C ALA A 328 -18.23 -24.37 -14.72
N ASP A 329 -17.88 -25.56 -15.22
CA ASP A 329 -16.85 -26.39 -14.59
C ASP A 329 -15.42 -25.86 -14.86
N LYS A 330 -14.50 -26.22 -13.96
CA LYS A 330 -13.07 -25.91 -14.07
C LYS A 330 -12.33 -26.87 -15.00
N LYS A 331 -12.81 -28.11 -15.11
CA LYS A 331 -12.27 -29.14 -15.99
C LYS A 331 -13.20 -29.35 -17.20
N GLY A 332 -12.67 -29.91 -18.27
CA GLY A 332 -13.42 -30.07 -19.52
C GLY A 332 -13.52 -28.72 -20.22
N TRP A 333 -14.69 -28.06 -20.17
CA TRP A 333 -14.82 -26.72 -20.75
C TRP A 333 -13.81 -25.74 -20.16
N GLY A 334 -13.64 -25.74 -18.84
CA GLY A 334 -12.83 -24.75 -18.14
C GLY A 334 -11.36 -24.65 -18.61
N ASP A 335 -10.70 -25.79 -18.82
CA ASP A 335 -9.28 -25.91 -19.14
C ASP A 335 -9.00 -26.37 -20.59
N GLU A 336 -9.96 -26.99 -21.28
CA GLU A 336 -9.81 -27.47 -22.66
C GLU A 336 -10.74 -26.77 -23.68
N ALA A 337 -11.31 -25.60 -23.38
CA ALA A 337 -12.19 -24.87 -24.31
C ALA A 337 -11.67 -24.75 -25.76
N PRO A 338 -10.38 -24.42 -26.03
CA PRO A 338 -9.90 -24.28 -27.41
C PRO A 338 -10.16 -25.53 -28.26
N LYS A 339 -9.86 -26.72 -27.73
CA LYS A 339 -10.08 -28.02 -28.39
C LYS A 339 -11.53 -28.24 -28.82
N TYR A 340 -12.50 -27.89 -27.96
CA TYR A 340 -13.92 -28.08 -28.27
C TYR A 340 -14.44 -27.04 -29.26
N LEU A 341 -13.93 -25.82 -29.18
CA LEU A 341 -14.26 -24.75 -30.12
C LEU A 341 -13.67 -25.01 -31.51
N GLU A 342 -12.43 -25.46 -31.59
CA GLU A 342 -11.77 -25.87 -32.85
C GLU A 342 -12.55 -27.00 -33.52
N ARG A 343 -12.91 -28.03 -32.75
CA ARG A 343 -13.78 -29.12 -33.24
C ARG A 343 -15.10 -28.59 -33.82
N PHE A 344 -15.76 -27.67 -33.11
CA PHE A 344 -17.00 -27.07 -33.62
C PHE A 344 -16.76 -26.27 -34.91
N CYS A 345 -15.71 -25.46 -34.95
CA CYS A 345 -15.35 -24.69 -36.13
C CYS A 345 -15.03 -25.59 -37.34
N GLU A 346 -14.30 -26.69 -37.14
CA GLU A 346 -13.98 -27.66 -38.19
C GLU A 346 -15.22 -28.42 -38.70
N GLU A 347 -16.00 -29.01 -37.79
CA GLU A 347 -17.23 -29.76 -38.13
C GLU A 347 -18.22 -28.90 -38.91
N LYS A 348 -18.25 -27.59 -38.59
CA LYS A 348 -19.17 -26.64 -39.19
C LYS A 348 -18.56 -25.75 -40.27
N LYS A 349 -17.28 -25.98 -40.63
CA LYS A 349 -16.53 -25.22 -41.65
C LYS A 349 -16.55 -23.70 -41.42
N LEU A 350 -16.37 -23.28 -40.17
CA LEU A 350 -16.31 -21.89 -39.77
C LEU A 350 -14.89 -21.37 -39.92
N ASP A 351 -14.72 -20.27 -40.66
CA ASP A 351 -13.48 -19.52 -40.71
C ASP A 351 -13.43 -18.53 -39.53
N ILE A 352 -13.11 -19.07 -38.35
CA ILE A 352 -12.93 -18.33 -37.10
C ILE A 352 -11.66 -18.84 -36.42
N LYS A 353 -10.75 -17.92 -36.11
CA LYS A 353 -9.56 -18.25 -35.31
C LYS A 353 -9.93 -18.35 -33.83
N VAL A 354 -9.85 -19.55 -33.28
CA VAL A 354 -10.03 -19.81 -31.85
C VAL A 354 -8.79 -19.35 -31.09
N PRO A 355 -8.92 -18.58 -29.99
CA PRO A 355 -7.79 -18.23 -29.16
C PRO A 355 -7.33 -19.46 -28.36
N ASP A 356 -6.02 -19.66 -28.26
CA ASP A 356 -5.42 -20.73 -27.46
C ASP A 356 -4.63 -20.14 -26.29
N PHE A 357 -5.21 -20.22 -25.09
CA PHE A 357 -4.52 -19.89 -23.85
C PHE A 357 -5.14 -20.62 -22.67
N LYS A 358 -4.35 -20.78 -21.59
CA LYS A 358 -4.75 -21.55 -20.42
C LYS A 358 -6.01 -20.97 -19.76
N ASN A 359 -6.94 -21.87 -19.46
CA ASN A 359 -8.20 -21.58 -18.75
C ASN A 359 -9.15 -20.64 -19.52
N LEU A 360 -9.14 -20.65 -20.85
CA LEU A 360 -10.08 -19.86 -21.68
C LEU A 360 -11.54 -20.05 -21.26
N GLY A 361 -12.02 -21.29 -21.20
CA GLY A 361 -13.42 -21.60 -20.87
C GLY A 361 -13.79 -21.32 -19.42
N TYR A 362 -12.82 -21.32 -18.52
CA TYR A 362 -13.03 -20.89 -17.13
C TYR A 362 -13.47 -19.42 -17.10
N TRP A 363 -12.84 -18.58 -17.92
CA TRP A 363 -13.11 -17.14 -17.97
C TRP A 363 -14.23 -16.74 -18.93
N LEU A 364 -14.57 -17.55 -19.93
CA LEU A 364 -15.52 -17.17 -20.97
C LEU A 364 -16.46 -18.31 -21.33
N ARG A 365 -17.71 -17.96 -21.64
CA ARG A 365 -18.69 -18.90 -22.20
C ARG A 365 -18.44 -19.13 -23.70
N PRO A 366 -18.87 -20.27 -24.26
CA PRO A 366 -18.60 -20.60 -25.66
C PRO A 366 -19.04 -19.51 -26.65
N ARG A 367 -20.31 -19.05 -26.55
CA ARG A 367 -20.82 -17.95 -27.37
C ARG A 367 -19.96 -16.68 -27.30
N VAL A 368 -19.53 -16.30 -26.10
CA VAL A 368 -18.71 -15.10 -25.89
C VAL A 368 -17.34 -15.24 -26.57
N VAL A 369 -16.73 -16.43 -26.55
CA VAL A 369 -15.46 -16.66 -27.25
C VAL A 369 -15.63 -16.47 -28.77
N LEU A 370 -16.67 -17.05 -29.38
CA LEU A 370 -16.93 -16.87 -30.81
C LEU A 370 -17.14 -15.39 -31.17
N GLU A 371 -17.97 -14.67 -30.41
CA GLU A 371 -18.23 -13.26 -30.69
C GLU A 371 -16.98 -12.39 -30.54
N LEU A 372 -16.18 -12.60 -29.50
CA LEU A 372 -14.91 -11.88 -29.31
C LEU A 372 -13.91 -12.22 -30.43
N SER A 373 -13.86 -13.46 -30.90
CA SER A 373 -13.03 -13.86 -32.05
C SER A 373 -13.43 -13.14 -33.33
N ILE A 374 -14.74 -13.01 -33.62
CA ILE A 374 -15.24 -12.27 -34.78
C ILE A 374 -14.87 -10.79 -34.67
N ILE A 375 -15.13 -10.16 -33.52
CA ILE A 375 -14.78 -8.74 -33.31
C ILE A 375 -13.28 -8.53 -33.49
N LYS A 376 -12.46 -9.37 -32.86
CA LYS A 376 -11.00 -9.30 -32.96
C LYS A 376 -10.51 -9.45 -34.40
N SER A 377 -11.05 -10.40 -35.18
CA SER A 377 -10.61 -10.61 -36.56
C SER A 377 -10.90 -9.41 -37.46
N GLU A 378 -12.01 -8.70 -37.23
CA GLU A 378 -12.30 -7.47 -37.98
C GLU A 378 -11.40 -6.31 -37.54
N ILE A 379 -11.09 -6.19 -36.24
CA ILE A 379 -10.14 -5.17 -35.73
C ILE A 379 -8.74 -5.38 -36.34
N GLU A 380 -8.28 -6.63 -36.47
CA GLU A 380 -6.97 -6.96 -37.05
C GLU A 380 -6.84 -6.54 -38.53
N LYS A 381 -7.95 -6.30 -39.24
CA LYS A 381 -7.95 -5.83 -40.64
C LYS A 381 -7.75 -4.32 -40.77
N ILE A 382 -7.92 -3.55 -39.70
CA ILE A 382 -7.69 -2.10 -39.70
C ILE A 382 -6.22 -1.83 -40.03
N GLN A 383 -5.99 -1.02 -41.07
CA GLN A 383 -4.63 -0.73 -41.57
C GLN A 383 -3.92 0.31 -40.71
N ASP A 384 -4.63 1.37 -40.32
CA ASP A 384 -4.10 2.40 -39.43
C ASP A 384 -3.85 1.81 -38.05
N LYS A 385 -2.58 1.82 -37.61
CA LYS A 385 -2.17 1.19 -36.37
C LYS A 385 -2.72 1.91 -35.15
N ASP A 386 -2.84 3.23 -35.19
CA ASP A 386 -3.28 4.02 -34.04
C ASP A 386 -4.79 3.91 -33.86
N VAL A 387 -5.55 3.91 -34.96
CA VAL A 387 -6.97 3.55 -34.94
C VAL A 387 -7.16 2.12 -34.45
N ARG A 388 -6.36 1.17 -34.93
CA ARG A 388 -6.45 -0.23 -34.49
C ARG A 388 -6.16 -0.39 -33.00
N ASP A 389 -5.10 0.23 -32.49
CA ASP A 389 -4.75 0.23 -31.07
C ASP A 389 -5.87 0.87 -30.22
N PHE A 390 -6.45 1.97 -30.71
CA PHE A 390 -7.60 2.64 -30.10
C PHE A 390 -8.83 1.73 -29.99
N VAL A 391 -9.14 0.97 -31.05
CA VAL A 391 -10.26 0.03 -31.02
C VAL A 391 -9.95 -1.18 -30.13
N PHE A 392 -8.69 -1.63 -30.08
CA PHE A 392 -8.29 -2.74 -29.20
C PHE A 392 -8.47 -2.42 -27.71
N ILE A 393 -8.30 -1.17 -27.28
CA ILE A 393 -8.55 -0.83 -25.87
C ILE A 393 -10.05 -0.89 -25.55
N ALA A 394 -10.94 -0.60 -26.50
CA ALA A 394 -12.38 -0.80 -26.33
C ALA A 394 -12.71 -2.30 -26.20
N LEU A 395 -12.10 -3.16 -27.02
CA LEU A 395 -12.20 -4.62 -26.89
C LEU A 395 -11.67 -5.10 -25.53
N SER A 396 -10.51 -4.57 -25.09
CA SER A 396 -9.90 -4.87 -23.79
C SER A 396 -10.88 -4.66 -22.63
N GLU A 397 -11.57 -3.53 -22.62
CA GLU A 397 -12.56 -3.24 -21.60
C GLU A 397 -13.81 -4.12 -21.73
N SER A 398 -14.28 -4.35 -22.96
CA SER A 398 -15.43 -5.22 -23.25
C SER A 398 -15.23 -6.62 -22.69
N ILE A 399 -14.06 -7.23 -22.92
CA ILE A 399 -13.66 -8.54 -22.40
C ILE A 399 -13.86 -8.62 -20.88
N ARG A 400 -13.60 -7.53 -20.17
CA ARG A 400 -13.78 -7.49 -18.71
C ARG A 400 -15.25 -7.56 -18.30
N PHE A 401 -16.17 -6.99 -19.08
CA PHE A 401 -17.61 -6.98 -18.77
C PHE A 401 -18.32 -8.26 -19.19
N VAL A 402 -17.86 -8.90 -20.26
CA VAL A 402 -18.47 -10.10 -20.85
C VAL A 402 -17.84 -11.41 -20.37
N SER A 403 -16.76 -11.34 -19.58
CA SER A 403 -16.15 -12.52 -18.98
C SER A 403 -16.87 -12.98 -17.72
N ASN A 404 -16.64 -14.23 -17.32
CA ASN A 404 -17.16 -14.89 -16.14
C ASN A 404 -16.65 -14.28 -14.81
N ARG A 405 -16.01 -13.10 -14.84
CA ARG A 405 -15.51 -12.39 -13.66
C ARG A 405 -16.62 -11.63 -12.95
N ARG A 406 -16.36 -11.25 -11.70
CA ARG A 406 -17.19 -10.29 -10.96
C ARG A 406 -16.87 -8.87 -11.44
N ASN A 407 -17.88 -8.16 -11.94
CA ASN A 407 -17.66 -6.83 -12.54
C ASN A 407 -17.31 -5.73 -11.54
N GLY A 408 -17.68 -5.88 -10.26
CA GLY A 408 -17.42 -4.90 -9.20
C GLY A 408 -16.02 -4.95 -8.55
N GLU A 409 -15.16 -5.88 -8.96
CA GLU A 409 -13.83 -6.09 -8.34
C GLU A 409 -12.72 -6.03 -9.39
N PHE A 410 -11.57 -5.41 -9.06
CA PHE A 410 -10.42 -5.38 -9.98
C PHE A 410 -9.71 -6.72 -10.12
N LYS A 411 -9.67 -7.49 -9.01
CA LYS A 411 -9.11 -8.84 -8.96
C LYS A 411 -9.94 -9.79 -9.82
N MET A 412 -9.26 -10.80 -10.38
CA MET A 412 -9.89 -11.80 -11.24
C MET A 412 -10.63 -12.86 -10.41
N PHE A 413 -11.72 -12.47 -9.76
CA PHE A 413 -12.62 -13.43 -9.11
C PHE A 413 -13.73 -13.85 -10.05
N ARG A 414 -13.91 -15.16 -10.21
CA ARG A 414 -14.99 -15.73 -11.02
C ARG A 414 -16.33 -15.59 -10.31
N MET A 415 -17.40 -15.44 -11.09
CA MET A 415 -18.77 -15.54 -10.62
C MET A 415 -19.07 -16.96 -10.09
N PRO A 416 -20.05 -17.12 -9.17
CA PRO A 416 -20.52 -18.44 -8.78
C PRO A 416 -21.01 -19.26 -9.98
N ALA A 417 -20.85 -20.59 -9.93
CA ALA A 417 -21.17 -21.48 -11.05
C ALA A 417 -22.61 -21.31 -11.57
N ALA A 418 -23.60 -21.22 -10.68
CA ALA A 418 -25.00 -20.99 -11.04
C ALA A 418 -25.22 -19.68 -11.84
N LYS A 419 -24.43 -18.64 -11.54
CA LYS A 419 -24.47 -17.38 -12.30
C LYS A 419 -23.77 -17.53 -13.64
N VAL A 420 -22.65 -18.25 -13.71
CA VAL A 420 -21.97 -18.54 -14.99
C VAL A 420 -22.91 -19.29 -15.95
N GLN A 421 -23.70 -20.25 -15.45
CA GLN A 421 -24.64 -21.04 -16.25
C GLN A 421 -25.78 -20.22 -16.89
N THR A 422 -26.16 -19.08 -16.32
CA THR A 422 -27.22 -18.21 -16.86
C THR A 422 -26.69 -16.91 -17.46
N PHE A 423 -25.39 -16.62 -17.30
CA PHE A 423 -24.78 -15.39 -17.79
C PHE A 423 -24.76 -15.37 -19.32
N SER A 424 -25.44 -14.39 -19.92
CA SER A 424 -25.56 -14.25 -21.37
C SER A 424 -25.41 -12.78 -21.77
N PRO A 425 -24.20 -12.21 -21.72
CA PRO A 425 -23.96 -10.82 -22.08
C PRO A 425 -24.11 -10.60 -23.59
N ASP A 426 -24.55 -9.41 -24.00
CA ASP A 426 -24.48 -9.02 -25.41
C ASP A 426 -23.09 -8.45 -25.71
N THR A 427 -22.22 -9.30 -26.27
CA THR A 427 -20.81 -8.97 -26.49
C THR A 427 -20.65 -7.80 -27.46
N PHE A 428 -21.42 -7.79 -28.55
CA PHE A 428 -21.30 -6.77 -29.58
C PHE A 428 -21.85 -5.42 -29.11
N SER A 429 -23.00 -5.43 -28.43
CA SER A 429 -23.58 -4.19 -27.90
C SER A 429 -22.71 -3.55 -26.83
N GLU A 430 -22.10 -4.34 -25.94
CA GLU A 430 -21.17 -3.81 -24.94
C GLU A 430 -19.91 -3.20 -25.59
N PHE A 431 -19.34 -3.90 -26.58
CA PHE A 431 -18.20 -3.39 -27.35
C PHE A 431 -18.52 -2.09 -28.10
N LYS A 432 -19.65 -2.06 -28.83
CA LYS A 432 -20.10 -0.87 -29.56
C LYS A 432 -20.31 0.32 -28.63
N LYS A 433 -20.95 0.10 -27.48
CA LYS A 433 -21.19 1.14 -26.46
C LYS A 433 -19.88 1.74 -25.94
N ILE A 434 -18.90 0.90 -25.61
CA ILE A 434 -17.59 1.34 -25.13
C ILE A 434 -16.84 2.09 -26.22
N LEU A 435 -16.87 1.59 -27.45
CA LEU A 435 -16.17 2.21 -28.59
C LEU A 435 -16.73 3.60 -28.91
N ILE A 436 -18.06 3.77 -28.96
CA ILE A 436 -18.70 5.07 -29.20
C ILE A 436 -18.33 6.07 -28.10
N ARG A 437 -18.47 5.68 -26.83
CA ARG A 437 -18.03 6.51 -25.68
C ARG A 437 -16.56 6.95 -25.82
N ASN A 438 -15.71 6.06 -26.32
CA ASN A 438 -14.29 6.36 -26.51
C ASN A 438 -14.05 7.37 -27.64
N ILE A 439 -14.84 7.32 -28.72
CA ILE A 439 -14.76 8.27 -29.84
C ILE A 439 -15.06 9.68 -29.35
N ASP A 440 -16.17 9.86 -28.62
CA ASP A 440 -16.56 11.16 -28.06
C ASP A 440 -15.44 11.74 -27.18
N LYS A 441 -14.86 10.90 -26.31
CA LYS A 441 -13.76 11.28 -25.43
C LYS A 441 -12.46 11.64 -26.15
N MET A 442 -12.16 10.98 -27.27
CA MET A 442 -11.01 11.31 -28.10
C MET A 442 -11.23 12.63 -28.84
N GLN A 443 -12.46 12.90 -29.28
CA GLN A 443 -12.81 14.17 -29.89
C GLN A 443 -12.63 15.32 -28.89
N ASP A 444 -13.18 15.20 -27.68
CA ASP A 444 -13.02 16.23 -26.63
C ASP A 444 -11.54 16.53 -26.36
N PHE A 445 -10.70 15.49 -26.35
CA PHE A 445 -9.26 15.62 -26.13
C PHE A 445 -8.55 16.29 -27.31
N TYR A 446 -8.87 15.86 -28.54
CA TYR A 446 -8.31 16.43 -29.76
C TYR A 446 -8.63 17.93 -29.85
N GLU A 447 -9.89 18.31 -29.64
CA GLU A 447 -10.35 19.70 -29.64
C GLU A 447 -9.66 20.53 -28.55
N ALA A 448 -9.46 19.95 -27.36
CA ALA A 448 -8.74 20.63 -26.28
C ALA A 448 -7.27 20.91 -26.66
N LEU A 449 -6.57 19.98 -27.31
CA LEU A 449 -5.19 20.19 -27.76
C LEU A 449 -5.09 21.25 -28.86
N GLU A 450 -6.00 21.23 -29.84
CA GLU A 450 -6.02 22.22 -30.91
C GLU A 450 -6.30 23.63 -30.37
N ARG A 451 -7.22 23.77 -29.41
CA ARG A 451 -7.53 25.05 -28.77
C ARG A 451 -6.31 25.65 -28.05
N GLU A 452 -5.51 24.81 -27.42
CA GLU A 452 -4.27 25.23 -26.73
C GLU A 452 -3.05 25.25 -27.67
N ASN A 453 -3.23 24.90 -28.96
CA ASN A 453 -2.15 24.72 -29.95
C ASN A 453 -1.01 23.84 -29.41
N ALA A 454 -1.37 22.77 -28.69
CA ALA A 454 -0.46 21.91 -27.96
C ALA A 454 -0.10 20.66 -28.77
N HIS A 455 1.13 20.60 -29.27
CA HIS A 455 1.66 19.46 -30.03
C HIS A 455 2.94 18.90 -29.40
N PRO A 456 2.83 18.29 -28.22
CA PRO A 456 3.97 17.85 -27.44
C PRO A 456 4.62 16.60 -28.05
N LYS A 457 5.93 16.46 -27.86
CA LYS A 457 6.66 15.23 -28.14
C LYS A 457 6.40 14.22 -27.01
N VAL A 458 5.65 13.18 -27.31
CA VAL A 458 5.35 12.11 -26.35
C VAL A 458 6.34 10.95 -26.49
N SER A 459 6.88 10.46 -25.37
CA SER A 459 7.75 9.27 -25.34
C SER A 459 7.28 8.28 -24.27
N ILE A 460 7.19 7.00 -24.61
CA ILE A 460 6.72 5.94 -23.71
C ILE A 460 7.78 4.85 -23.64
N PHE A 461 8.30 4.59 -22.45
CA PHE A 461 9.35 3.62 -22.18
C PHE A 461 8.80 2.36 -21.50
N ARG A 462 9.47 1.23 -21.75
CA ARG A 462 9.18 -0.06 -21.11
C ARG A 462 10.40 -0.53 -20.33
N ASN A 463 10.65 0.10 -19.19
CA ASN A 463 11.78 -0.22 -18.33
C ASN A 463 11.33 -0.62 -16.92
N ASP A 464 12.23 -1.29 -16.19
CA ASP A 464 12.15 -1.34 -14.74
C ASP A 464 12.42 0.05 -14.17
N ALA A 465 11.51 0.57 -13.35
CA ALA A 465 11.63 1.88 -12.72
C ALA A 465 12.86 1.99 -11.80
N CYS A 466 13.40 0.86 -11.32
CA CYS A 466 14.65 0.79 -10.58
C CYS A 466 15.90 1.11 -11.43
N THR A 467 15.74 1.20 -12.77
CA THR A 467 16.84 1.46 -13.69
C THR A 467 16.56 2.59 -14.68
N LEU A 468 15.36 2.64 -15.27
CA LEU A 468 14.94 3.61 -16.29
C LEU A 468 15.99 3.81 -17.39
N THR A 469 16.48 2.70 -17.98
CA THR A 469 17.63 2.71 -18.88
C THR A 469 17.45 3.55 -20.14
N ASP A 470 16.23 3.62 -20.67
CA ASP A 470 15.96 4.25 -21.96
C ASP A 470 15.51 5.71 -21.80
N ALA A 471 15.09 6.10 -20.59
CA ALA A 471 14.75 7.48 -20.27
C ALA A 471 16.04 8.31 -20.09
N PRO A 472 16.16 9.48 -20.72
CA PRO A 472 17.37 10.30 -20.64
C PRO A 472 17.57 10.91 -19.25
N ASP A 473 18.84 10.97 -18.81
CA ASP A 473 19.25 11.63 -17.57
C ASP A 473 19.15 13.17 -17.71
N ASP A 474 19.05 13.88 -16.58
CA ASP A 474 19.10 15.36 -16.48
C ASP A 474 18.19 16.10 -17.49
N THR A 475 17.01 15.54 -17.76
CA THR A 475 16.14 16.00 -18.85
C THR A 475 14.85 16.64 -18.34
N TYR A 476 14.26 16.12 -17.28
CA TYR A 476 12.90 16.47 -16.89
C TYR A 476 12.86 17.52 -15.80
N ASP A 477 12.15 18.62 -16.04
CA ASP A 477 11.99 19.73 -15.08
C ASP A 477 10.95 19.39 -14.00
N LEU A 478 9.97 18.54 -14.34
CA LEU A 478 8.90 18.12 -13.45
C LEU A 478 8.67 16.61 -13.52
N ILE A 479 8.65 15.95 -12.36
CA ILE A 479 8.20 14.58 -12.19
C ILE A 479 6.89 14.59 -11.41
N ILE A 480 5.86 13.90 -11.89
CA ILE A 480 4.62 13.66 -11.15
C ILE A 480 4.34 12.16 -11.24
N THR A 481 4.18 11.50 -10.10
CA THR A 481 4.06 10.05 -10.10
C THR A 481 3.31 9.50 -8.90
N SER A 482 2.78 8.28 -9.06
CA SER A 482 2.15 7.49 -8.00
C SER A 482 2.69 6.06 -8.09
N PRO A 483 3.71 5.70 -7.29
CA PRO A 483 4.22 4.34 -7.29
C PRO A 483 3.18 3.36 -6.69
N PRO A 484 3.23 2.07 -7.06
CA PRO A 484 2.48 1.02 -6.39
C PRO A 484 2.55 1.10 -4.85
N TYR A 485 1.40 0.99 -4.18
CA TYR A 485 1.29 1.07 -2.70
C TYR A 485 1.76 -0.21 -1.97
N GLY A 486 2.81 -0.84 -2.47
CA GLY A 486 3.38 -2.09 -1.95
C GLY A 486 3.20 -3.31 -2.87
N ASP A 487 3.59 -4.49 -2.39
CA ASP A 487 3.66 -5.74 -3.17
C ASP A 487 2.33 -6.19 -3.79
N SER A 488 2.38 -6.63 -5.06
CA SER A 488 1.22 -7.01 -5.89
C SER A 488 0.33 -8.12 -5.29
N ARG A 489 0.88 -8.95 -4.38
CA ARG A 489 0.12 -10.02 -3.71
C ARG A 489 -0.89 -9.48 -2.71
N THR A 490 -0.56 -8.39 -2.04
CA THR A 490 -1.39 -7.82 -0.97
C THR A 490 -2.03 -6.48 -1.32
N THR A 491 -1.62 -5.89 -2.44
CA THR A 491 -2.16 -4.64 -2.96
C THR A 491 -2.96 -4.89 -4.24
N VAL A 492 -2.82 -4.01 -5.24
CA VAL A 492 -3.49 -4.10 -6.53
C VAL A 492 -2.71 -5.07 -7.41
N ALA A 493 -3.37 -6.14 -7.86
CA ALA A 493 -2.78 -7.13 -8.76
C ALA A 493 -2.88 -6.65 -10.22
N TYR A 494 -1.98 -5.73 -10.63
CA TYR A 494 -1.98 -5.15 -11.97
C TYR A 494 -1.75 -6.20 -13.07
N GLY A 495 -0.92 -7.22 -12.83
CA GLY A 495 -0.71 -8.31 -13.78
C GLY A 495 -1.95 -9.18 -13.94
N GLU A 496 -2.61 -9.57 -12.83
CA GLU A 496 -3.91 -10.25 -12.88
C GLU A 496 -4.97 -9.43 -13.62
N TYR A 497 -5.02 -8.12 -13.38
CA TYR A 497 -5.95 -7.21 -14.06
C TYR A 497 -5.75 -7.25 -15.58
N SER A 498 -4.51 -7.14 -16.05
CA SER A 498 -4.17 -7.08 -17.47
C SER A 498 -4.22 -8.43 -18.18
N ARG A 499 -4.16 -9.54 -17.43
CA ARG A 499 -3.95 -10.89 -17.97
C ARG A 499 -4.89 -11.25 -19.12
N LEU A 500 -6.21 -11.15 -18.89
CA LEU A 500 -7.19 -11.60 -19.88
C LEU A 500 -7.12 -10.74 -21.14
N SER A 501 -6.99 -9.42 -20.99
CA SER A 501 -6.83 -8.51 -22.12
C SER A 501 -5.57 -8.83 -22.95
N LEU A 502 -4.43 -9.09 -22.28
CA LEU A 502 -3.17 -9.42 -22.95
C LEU A 502 -3.21 -10.76 -23.67
N GLN A 503 -3.93 -11.75 -23.13
CA GLN A 503 -4.16 -13.05 -23.77
C GLN A 503 -5.01 -12.93 -25.05
N TRP A 504 -5.83 -11.88 -25.18
CA TRP A 504 -6.68 -11.66 -26.35
C TRP A 504 -6.08 -10.73 -27.41
N ILE A 505 -5.41 -9.65 -27.00
CA ILE A 505 -5.01 -8.56 -27.90
C ILE A 505 -3.68 -8.85 -28.63
N ASN A 506 -3.01 -9.98 -28.33
CA ASN A 506 -1.71 -10.36 -28.92
C ASN A 506 -0.66 -9.23 -28.86
N LEU A 507 -0.76 -8.39 -27.83
CA LEU A 507 0.04 -7.18 -27.71
C LEU A 507 1.53 -7.51 -27.60
N PHE A 508 2.36 -6.84 -28.38
CA PHE A 508 3.82 -7.02 -28.45
C PHE A 508 4.31 -8.46 -28.68
N ALA A 509 3.46 -9.34 -29.23
CA ALA A 509 3.77 -10.77 -29.42
C ALA A 509 4.25 -11.47 -28.12
N LEU A 510 3.72 -11.05 -26.97
CA LEU A 510 4.10 -11.60 -25.68
C LEU A 510 3.71 -13.08 -25.57
N THR A 511 4.63 -13.88 -25.05
CA THR A 511 4.36 -15.28 -24.69
C THR A 511 3.46 -15.34 -23.46
N GLU A 512 2.70 -16.45 -23.30
CA GLU A 512 1.89 -16.67 -22.11
C GLU A 512 2.73 -16.62 -20.82
N LYS A 513 3.97 -17.08 -20.89
CA LYS A 513 4.94 -17.03 -19.78
C LYS A 513 5.29 -15.60 -19.38
N GLU A 514 5.41 -14.67 -20.33
CA GLU A 514 5.66 -13.25 -20.05
C GLU A 514 4.43 -12.57 -19.45
N ILE A 515 3.24 -12.83 -20.01
CA ILE A 515 1.97 -12.34 -19.47
C ILE A 515 1.80 -12.81 -18.01
N MET A 516 2.11 -14.08 -17.74
CA MET A 516 1.99 -14.66 -16.40
C MET A 516 3.03 -14.18 -15.41
N ARG A 517 4.11 -13.54 -15.87
CA ARG A 517 5.22 -13.07 -15.04
C ARG A 517 5.16 -11.59 -14.72
N VAL A 518 4.24 -10.83 -15.31
CA VAL A 518 4.11 -9.37 -15.07
C VAL A 518 4.13 -9.05 -13.57
N ASP A 519 3.35 -9.76 -12.73
CA ASP A 519 3.31 -9.51 -11.28
C ASP A 519 4.62 -9.81 -10.54
N ARG A 520 5.51 -10.66 -11.08
CA ARG A 520 6.84 -10.91 -10.51
C ARG A 520 7.85 -9.85 -10.88
N SER A 521 7.60 -9.12 -11.97
CA SER A 521 8.43 -8.02 -12.44
C SER A 521 8.04 -6.69 -11.80
N LEU A 522 6.90 -6.63 -11.10
CA LEU A 522 6.50 -5.47 -10.29
C LEU A 522 7.35 -5.38 -9.00
N MET A 523 7.42 -4.18 -8.43
CA MET A 523 8.15 -3.92 -7.18
C MET A 523 7.74 -4.86 -6.04
N GLY A 524 8.73 -5.30 -5.26
CA GLY A 524 8.57 -6.29 -4.19
C GLY A 524 8.57 -7.74 -4.68
N GLY A 525 9.08 -8.00 -5.89
CA GLY A 525 9.09 -9.34 -6.49
C GLY A 525 10.04 -10.33 -5.82
N LYS A 526 11.10 -9.86 -5.15
CA LYS A 526 12.13 -10.68 -4.50
C LYS A 526 11.65 -11.20 -3.15
N LYS A 527 11.86 -12.50 -2.90
CA LYS A 527 11.46 -13.15 -1.64
C LYS A 527 12.61 -13.24 -0.65
N TYR A 528 12.37 -12.80 0.58
CA TYR A 528 13.31 -12.93 1.70
C TYR A 528 12.75 -13.91 2.74
N ARG A 529 12.94 -15.22 2.50
CA ARG A 529 12.38 -16.29 3.35
C ARG A 529 13.13 -16.50 4.66
N ASN A 530 14.42 -16.18 4.68
CA ASN A 530 15.30 -16.43 5.83
C ASN A 530 15.72 -15.12 6.52
N GLY A 531 14.89 -14.08 6.43
CA GLY A 531 15.23 -12.72 6.85
C GLY A 531 16.12 -11.97 5.85
N PHE A 532 16.52 -10.77 6.23
CA PHE A 532 17.30 -9.83 5.43
C PHE A 532 18.20 -8.98 6.32
N GLU A 533 19.29 -8.47 5.77
CA GLU A 533 20.10 -7.44 6.40
C GLU A 533 19.58 -6.06 5.96
N PHE A 534 19.26 -5.21 6.94
CA PHE A 534 18.68 -3.90 6.68
C PHE A 534 19.78 -2.89 6.31
N ALA A 535 19.68 -2.32 5.10
CA ALA A 535 20.69 -1.43 4.52
C ALA A 535 20.15 -0.04 4.12
N LEU A 536 18.84 0.21 4.22
CA LEU A 536 18.22 1.46 3.78
C LEU A 536 18.40 2.59 4.82
N GLN A 537 18.58 3.83 4.37
CA GLN A 537 18.76 4.99 5.26
C GLN A 537 17.43 5.54 5.80
N SER A 538 16.60 4.67 6.38
CA SER A 538 15.29 5.06 6.93
C SER A 538 15.09 4.45 8.33
N PRO A 539 15.25 5.25 9.40
CA PRO A 539 14.90 4.83 10.76
C PRO A 539 13.43 4.42 10.87
N THR A 540 12.52 5.15 10.22
CA THR A 540 11.08 4.87 10.25
C THR A 540 10.76 3.48 9.68
N LEU A 541 11.39 3.12 8.55
CA LEU A 541 11.22 1.79 7.97
C LEU A 541 11.84 0.70 8.86
N ARG A 542 13.03 0.93 9.41
CA ARG A 542 13.71 -0.03 10.30
C ARG A 542 12.80 -0.41 11.47
N GLU A 543 12.29 0.59 12.18
CA GLU A 543 11.41 0.38 13.32
C GLU A 543 10.13 -0.39 12.95
N SER A 544 9.54 -0.06 11.79
CA SER A 544 8.33 -0.74 11.31
C SER A 544 8.61 -2.21 10.95
N LEU A 545 9.76 -2.48 10.32
CA LEU A 545 10.17 -3.83 9.96
C LEU A 545 10.50 -4.68 11.19
N ASP A 546 11.12 -4.12 12.22
CA ASP A 546 11.38 -4.83 13.47
C ASP A 546 10.07 -5.28 14.13
N ARG A 547 9.07 -4.39 14.20
CA ARG A 547 7.72 -4.73 14.73
C ARG A 547 7.02 -5.81 13.90
N ILE A 548 7.13 -5.77 12.57
CA ILE A 548 6.54 -6.79 11.71
C ILE A 548 7.28 -8.12 11.87
N LYS A 549 8.62 -8.09 11.94
CA LYS A 549 9.49 -9.27 12.03
C LYS A 549 9.24 -10.08 13.29
N ASP A 550 8.92 -9.43 14.41
CA ASP A 550 8.52 -10.09 15.65
C ASP A 550 7.25 -10.95 15.48
N SER A 551 6.39 -10.61 14.53
CA SER A 551 5.16 -11.34 14.22
C SER A 551 5.29 -12.31 13.03
N ASP A 552 6.03 -11.92 11.98
CA ASP A 552 6.09 -12.61 10.69
C ASP A 552 7.34 -12.17 9.90
N ILE A 553 8.40 -12.98 9.97
CA ILE A 553 9.69 -12.70 9.31
C ILE A 553 9.59 -12.68 7.78
N GLU A 554 8.80 -13.56 7.18
CA GLU A 554 8.64 -13.60 5.72
C GLU A 554 7.90 -12.34 5.25
N ARG A 555 6.89 -11.90 6.01
CA ARG A 555 6.14 -10.70 5.67
C ARG A 555 6.97 -9.43 5.84
N ALA A 556 7.82 -9.35 6.87
CA ALA A 556 8.82 -8.29 6.97
C ALA A 556 9.74 -8.30 5.74
N GLY A 557 10.13 -9.48 5.27
CA GLY A 557 10.92 -9.67 4.05
C GLY A 557 10.25 -9.13 2.77
N ASP A 558 8.96 -9.41 2.58
CA ASP A 558 8.18 -8.86 1.45
C ASP A 558 8.10 -7.32 1.53
N VAL A 559 7.89 -6.75 2.72
CA VAL A 559 7.86 -5.29 2.93
C VAL A 559 9.23 -4.68 2.62
N TYR A 560 10.31 -5.28 3.12
CA TYR A 560 11.66 -4.81 2.86
C TYR A 560 12.00 -4.86 1.37
N SER A 561 11.63 -5.94 0.66
CA SER A 561 11.83 -6.03 -0.79
C SER A 561 11.20 -4.88 -1.54
N PHE A 562 9.98 -4.48 -1.16
CA PHE A 562 9.30 -3.36 -1.82
C PHE A 562 10.06 -2.05 -1.62
N TYR A 563 10.52 -1.76 -0.39
CA TYR A 563 11.25 -0.52 -0.13
C TYR A 563 12.65 -0.49 -0.73
N VAL A 564 13.29 -1.65 -0.94
CA VAL A 564 14.54 -1.73 -1.70
C VAL A 564 14.31 -1.32 -3.16
N ASP A 565 13.25 -1.82 -3.79
CA ASP A 565 12.91 -1.46 -5.18
C ASP A 565 12.45 0.00 -5.28
N LEU A 566 11.72 0.51 -4.27
CA LEU A 566 11.31 1.92 -4.19
C LEU A 566 12.53 2.86 -4.04
N ASP A 567 13.50 2.50 -3.21
CA ASP A 567 14.74 3.26 -3.04
C ASP A 567 15.58 3.29 -4.33
N ALA A 568 15.70 2.15 -5.01
CA ALA A 568 16.35 2.07 -6.31
C ALA A 568 15.61 2.92 -7.37
N SER A 569 14.28 2.91 -7.36
CA SER A 569 13.47 3.76 -8.22
C SER A 569 13.67 5.25 -7.92
N LEU A 570 13.70 5.63 -6.64
CA LEU A 570 13.98 7.02 -6.22
C LEU A 570 15.34 7.49 -6.75
N LYS A 571 16.37 6.65 -6.67
CA LYS A 571 17.70 6.92 -7.26
C LYS A 571 17.61 7.16 -8.76
N SER A 572 17.01 6.24 -9.50
CA SER A 572 16.89 6.35 -10.95
C SER A 572 16.10 7.58 -11.37
N VAL A 573 14.98 7.87 -10.71
CA VAL A 573 14.17 9.07 -10.97
C VAL A 573 14.96 10.35 -10.66
N ALA A 574 15.73 10.37 -9.58
CA ALA A 574 16.62 11.49 -9.24
C ALA A 574 17.72 11.73 -10.29
N MET A 575 18.11 10.73 -11.08
CA MET A 575 19.03 10.91 -12.22
C MET A 575 18.34 11.51 -13.44
N LYS A 576 17.03 11.25 -13.63
CA LYS A 576 16.25 11.78 -14.75
C LYS A 576 15.81 13.23 -14.54
N THR A 577 15.65 13.64 -13.27
CA THR A 577 15.26 15.00 -12.91
C THR A 577 16.42 15.97 -13.09
N ARG A 578 16.13 17.09 -13.75
CA ARG A 578 17.06 18.19 -13.93
C ARG A 578 17.37 18.90 -12.62
N SER A 579 18.57 19.44 -12.44
CA SER A 579 18.87 20.32 -11.30
C SER A 579 17.87 21.48 -11.20
N GLY A 580 17.35 21.75 -9.99
CA GLY A 580 16.26 22.70 -9.75
C GLY A 580 14.84 22.18 -10.06
N GLY A 581 14.72 21.04 -10.74
CA GLY A 581 13.45 20.41 -11.06
C GLY A 581 12.75 19.81 -9.83
N TYR A 582 11.42 19.73 -9.89
CA TYR A 582 10.60 19.20 -8.80
C TYR A 582 10.10 17.78 -9.08
N GLN A 583 9.94 17.00 -8.03
CA GLN A 583 9.26 15.72 -8.04
C GLN A 583 8.08 15.73 -7.07
N PHE A 584 6.92 15.30 -7.55
CA PHE A 584 5.70 15.13 -6.78
C PHE A 584 5.35 13.65 -6.72
N TRP A 585 5.48 13.06 -5.53
CA TRP A 585 5.20 11.65 -5.27
C TRP A 585 3.88 11.52 -4.52
N VAL A 586 2.85 11.00 -5.17
CA VAL A 586 1.54 10.74 -4.57
C VAL A 586 1.52 9.33 -4.01
N VAL A 587 1.59 9.21 -2.69
CA VAL A 587 1.70 7.92 -1.99
C VAL A 587 0.66 7.78 -0.88
N GLY A 588 0.34 6.54 -0.54
CA GLY A 588 -0.61 6.19 0.49
C GLY A 588 0.08 5.34 1.55
N ASN A 589 -0.18 5.66 2.81
CA ASN A 589 0.32 4.88 3.94
C ASN A 589 -0.51 3.61 4.09
N ARG A 590 0.16 2.46 4.21
CA ARG A 590 -0.49 1.14 4.23
C ARG A 590 -0.26 0.43 5.55
N THR A 591 -1.24 -0.34 6.00
CA THR A 591 -1.10 -1.18 7.20
C THR A 591 -0.74 -2.61 6.83
N VAL A 592 0.32 -3.15 7.42
CA VAL A 592 0.73 -4.56 7.27
C VAL A 592 0.90 -5.16 8.66
N LYS A 593 0.21 -6.27 8.97
CA LYS A 593 0.29 -6.92 10.29
C LYS A 593 0.07 -5.93 11.47
N ASN A 594 -0.91 -5.04 11.31
CA ASN A 594 -1.25 -3.96 12.25
C ASN A 594 -0.18 -2.87 12.43
N GLU A 595 0.89 -2.88 11.61
CA GLU A 595 1.88 -1.81 11.55
C GLU A 595 1.57 -0.85 10.40
N LEU A 596 1.45 0.45 10.69
CA LEU A 596 1.25 1.49 9.68
C LEU A 596 2.60 1.89 9.06
N LEU A 597 2.82 1.46 7.82
CA LEU A 597 3.98 1.84 7.03
C LEU A 597 3.81 3.26 6.48
N LYS A 598 4.60 4.19 7.03
CA LYS A 598 4.62 5.62 6.68
C LYS A 598 5.49 5.89 5.45
N THR A 599 5.02 5.50 4.28
CA THR A 599 5.75 5.63 3.00
C THR A 599 6.15 7.07 2.70
N ASP A 600 5.32 8.04 3.07
CA ASP A 600 5.60 9.47 2.94
C ASP A 600 6.87 9.91 3.69
N VAL A 601 6.98 9.48 4.95
CA VAL A 601 8.15 9.73 5.80
C VAL A 601 9.36 8.95 5.27
N ILE A 602 9.18 7.69 4.88
CA ILE A 602 10.26 6.84 4.40
C ILE A 602 10.89 7.41 3.12
N ILE A 603 10.10 7.85 2.14
CA ILE A 603 10.63 8.50 0.93
C ILE A 603 11.39 9.79 1.29
N THR A 604 10.86 10.58 2.23
CA THR A 604 11.50 11.81 2.71
C THR A 604 12.86 11.55 3.37
N GLU A 605 13.00 10.45 4.10
CA GLU A 605 14.25 10.02 4.72
C GLU A 605 15.28 9.50 3.69
N LEU A 606 14.82 8.82 2.63
CA LEU A 606 15.69 8.25 1.59
C LEU A 606 16.15 9.28 0.55
N ALA A 607 15.33 10.29 0.25
CA ALA A 607 15.59 11.25 -0.82
C ALA A 607 16.95 12.00 -0.74
N PRO A 608 17.42 12.49 0.43
CA PRO A 608 18.66 13.27 0.53
C PRO A 608 19.90 12.58 -0.03
N GLN A 609 20.00 11.24 0.08
CA GLN A 609 21.17 10.48 -0.39
C GLN A 609 21.33 10.52 -1.93
N TYR A 610 20.29 10.94 -2.66
CA TYR A 610 20.28 11.05 -4.12
C TYR A 610 20.28 12.51 -4.62
N GLY A 611 20.63 13.45 -3.74
CA GLY A 611 20.67 14.87 -4.06
C GLY A 611 19.28 15.46 -4.27
N LEU A 612 18.29 14.95 -3.54
CA LEU A 612 16.93 15.48 -3.50
C LEU A 612 16.70 16.16 -2.15
N THR A 613 16.27 17.42 -2.17
CA THR A 613 15.84 18.14 -0.96
C THR A 613 14.34 17.95 -0.74
N PRO A 614 13.89 17.40 0.39
CA PRO A 614 12.48 17.43 0.75
C PRO A 614 12.01 18.86 1.05
N ILE A 615 10.93 19.29 0.38
CA ILE A 615 10.43 20.67 0.44
C ILE A 615 9.18 20.75 1.31
N PHE A 616 8.19 19.92 1.02
CA PHE A 616 6.89 19.94 1.70
C PHE A 616 6.13 18.63 1.46
N THR A 617 5.19 18.30 2.34
CA THR A 617 4.25 17.19 2.15
C THR A 617 2.84 17.73 2.35
N VAL A 618 1.95 17.40 1.42
CA VAL A 618 0.53 17.76 1.47
C VAL A 618 -0.30 16.51 1.74
N ASP A 619 -1.19 16.59 2.73
CA ASP A 619 -2.13 15.52 3.05
C ASP A 619 -3.47 15.75 2.32
N ARG A 620 -4.12 14.68 1.87
CA ARG A 620 -5.46 14.75 1.27
C ARG A 620 -6.32 13.54 1.60
N ASN A 621 -7.64 13.74 1.64
CA ASN A 621 -8.57 12.64 1.81
C ASN A 621 -8.91 12.01 0.46
N ILE A 622 -9.37 10.75 0.50
CA ILE A 622 -9.88 10.04 -0.68
C ILE A 622 -11.39 9.80 -0.47
N PRO A 623 -12.25 10.77 -0.84
CA PRO A 623 -13.68 10.66 -0.61
C PRO A 623 -14.36 9.66 -1.55
N ASN A 624 -14.01 9.66 -2.84
CA ASN A 624 -14.59 8.80 -3.87
C ASN A 624 -13.67 7.61 -4.18
N LYS A 625 -13.69 6.60 -3.30
CA LYS A 625 -12.76 5.48 -3.36
C LYS A 625 -13.13 4.46 -4.44
N VAL A 626 -12.19 4.18 -5.35
CA VAL A 626 -12.33 3.10 -6.35
C VAL A 626 -11.93 1.72 -5.78
N MET A 627 -11.08 1.70 -4.75
CA MET A 627 -10.71 0.49 -4.00
C MET A 627 -11.77 0.11 -2.96
N PRO A 628 -11.88 -1.17 -2.53
CA PRO A 628 -12.78 -1.59 -1.46
C PRO A 628 -12.52 -0.80 -0.18
N SER A 629 -13.57 -0.44 0.58
CA SER A 629 -13.44 0.30 1.85
C SER A 629 -12.72 -0.51 2.93
N GLN A 630 -12.65 -1.83 2.80
CA GLN A 630 -12.03 -2.75 3.73
C GLN A 630 -11.08 -3.74 3.02
N ASN A 631 -9.93 -4.01 3.62
CA ASN A 631 -9.00 -5.07 3.23
C ASN A 631 -8.67 -5.92 4.47
N SER A 632 -8.00 -7.06 4.30
CA SER A 632 -7.50 -7.84 5.45
C SER A 632 -5.99 -7.61 5.62
N PRO A 633 -5.54 -6.76 6.58
CA PRO A 633 -4.12 -6.46 6.77
C PRO A 633 -3.29 -7.67 7.21
N THR A 634 -3.97 -8.68 7.76
CA THR A 634 -3.38 -9.93 8.24
C THR A 634 -3.46 -11.06 7.20
N ASN A 635 -4.09 -10.82 6.05
CA ASN A 635 -4.42 -11.83 5.03
C ASN A 635 -5.25 -13.01 5.57
N VAL A 636 -5.99 -12.80 6.66
CA VAL A 636 -6.89 -13.81 7.24
C VAL A 636 -8.31 -13.52 6.75
N SER A 637 -8.94 -14.51 6.12
CA SER A 637 -10.32 -14.37 5.64
C SER A 637 -11.27 -13.97 6.77
N GLY A 638 -12.03 -12.90 6.58
CA GLY A 638 -12.99 -12.37 7.57
C GLY A 638 -12.43 -11.35 8.56
N ALA A 639 -11.11 -11.17 8.67
CA ALA A 639 -10.50 -10.14 9.51
C ALA A 639 -10.21 -8.88 8.68
N THR A 640 -11.15 -7.94 8.64
CA THR A 640 -11.09 -6.71 7.83
C THR A 640 -10.68 -5.47 8.63
N SER A 641 -9.90 -4.58 8.02
CA SER A 641 -9.58 -3.23 8.50
C SER A 641 -9.91 -2.20 7.42
N SER A 642 -10.06 -0.94 7.81
CA SER A 642 -10.14 0.18 6.88
C SER A 642 -8.91 0.22 5.97
N THR A 643 -9.15 0.48 4.70
CA THR A 643 -8.13 0.68 3.66
C THR A 643 -7.72 2.15 3.59
N ILE A 644 -6.60 2.45 2.93
CA ILE A 644 -6.02 3.82 2.75
C ILE A 644 -7.11 4.89 2.53
N THR A 645 -7.36 5.75 3.52
CA THR A 645 -8.33 6.85 3.45
C THR A 645 -7.69 8.20 3.14
N MET A 646 -6.36 8.24 3.16
CA MET A 646 -5.55 9.45 3.04
C MET A 646 -4.35 9.18 2.14
N GLU A 647 -4.03 10.14 1.28
CA GLU A 647 -2.83 10.14 0.44
C GLU A 647 -1.98 11.36 0.78
N HIS A 648 -0.69 11.24 0.53
CA HIS A 648 0.34 12.23 0.79
C HIS A 648 1.01 12.59 -0.53
N ILE A 649 1.12 13.88 -0.83
CA ILE A 649 1.87 14.40 -1.98
C ILE A 649 3.20 14.94 -1.44
N ILE A 650 4.26 14.16 -1.64
CA ILE A 650 5.62 14.53 -1.21
C ILE A 650 6.26 15.36 -2.31
N ILE A 651 6.81 16.52 -1.94
CA ILE A 651 7.48 17.43 -2.86
C ILE A 651 8.98 17.39 -2.59
N LEU A 652 9.74 16.97 -3.58
CA LEU A 652 11.19 16.91 -3.56
C LEU A 652 11.74 17.84 -4.65
N ARG A 653 12.87 18.50 -4.41
CA ARG A 653 13.62 19.27 -5.42
C ARG A 653 14.97 18.64 -5.69
N LYS A 654 15.36 18.49 -6.94
CA LYS A 654 16.74 18.11 -7.30
C LYS A 654 17.69 19.26 -7.02
N ASN A 655 18.78 18.97 -6.32
CA ASN A 655 19.75 19.96 -5.84
C ASN A 655 20.33 20.82 -6.95
#